data_AF-A0A2E6EJ11-F1
#
_entry.id   AF-A0A2E6EJ11-F1
#
_cell.length_a   1.000
_cell.length_b   1.000
_cell.length_c   1.000
_cell.angle_alpha   90.00
_cell.angle_beta   90.00
_cell.angle_gamma   90.00
#
_symmetry.space_group_name_H-M   'P 1'
#
loop_
_entity.id
_entity.type
_entity.pdbx_description
1 polymer ?
#
loop_
_entity_poly.entity_id
_entity_poly.type
_entity_poly.pdbx_seq_one_letter_code
_entity_poly.pdbx_strand_id
1 'polypeptide(L)'
;MLSTPSSSPSGSCRQAPLRRGLHLTGLALLILLLGWPGSSLAQSPEPPEKGTEGLSPLISKALQIIDTLYLHPAAVDPKRMLRAAVQGTEHMDPAILVTEQGVDKLLLQASGQRWILNTDVVDLREMELRLDQALDFLSTARLSEEVDRDQLEQAALRGLLRTIDRHSRLFAGNSLDEFNTRFKGTLVGIGSTIGKRGGKMRIIRPFPDAPAGRAGLKPSDHITHVDGVSTAGLTVEETVDRIRGPKGMPVVLTIVRGEEPGPRIFVLVREKVLVPSIESELLAGDVGLIRIERFSQKTSAEFERHLTELQQGRRLAGVVLDLRGNTGGSMRHASRIVNFFVEQGTIIRTEGHDGQPVSRLTPRIDAQTERLRYSGPVVTLIDRRTASGAEIVAGALKMMGRSLTLGAQSYGKGTVQKIYPLRKSGEKVSMKLTVARYLLPEETFVNGVGVTPDIALGTLWLDPDQVVLPDDFREPAELRGEGSGRGGLDGRRNPGAGREQATSGINSAPVMNLLSARVLEGWAPGEATTESPESKPRQVTSQAETNSAPGVSDLPGDAGEDRFNDMDLRLAHEVILTAQGNATREQLIALARPQVRHWQQVQGGRLTTLAKSRSIPLDAGKNPGWMRRSPGTEQQVRKRLLAPPPQLDAELLLPEQLEAGEETRVIVRVRNTGSVPVQGLRARLHSSSRVLDDIDFLLGDLEPGQKRESGVPISVYRGAPSRLDPWRLYLIDAQGPLGGPYQGTARTLGEARPQLALKVLSQTTTEPGGGTRIDCNVQVRNQGQGRSGELRVQFGRPEDEGVELLEQFQSIEGLNPAQQGEVQLSLRVRDPEALPQLHLRLRARDRSTGVSSTLELELPSSGAGADTGWREPARITMGFPYDRAGDPPARAAGPFTIHGEVESGAGLDWAELRLGRDKLWTASAATSPERHQSHRWELRSPATPELGPNRITVRAHSLSGITSTREFWVLGEVAKP
;
A
#
# COMPACT_ATOMS: atom_id res chain seq x y z
N MET A 1 62.42 31.16 -31.63
CA MET A 1 62.26 30.16 -32.71
C MET A 1 60.78 29.80 -32.74
N LEU A 2 59.98 30.56 -33.52
CA LEU A 2 59.51 30.21 -34.88
C LEU A 2 58.60 28.96 -34.82
N SER A 3 57.34 28.97 -35.26
CA SER A 3 56.87 29.53 -36.53
C SER A 3 55.34 29.66 -36.60
N THR A 4 54.86 30.84 -37.02
CA THR A 4 53.75 30.98 -37.99
C THR A 4 54.22 30.57 -39.38
N PRO A 5 53.35 30.41 -40.39
CA PRO A 5 53.31 31.46 -41.44
C PRO A 5 51.89 31.67 -42.02
N SER A 6 51.43 32.92 -42.20
CA SER A 6 51.58 33.80 -43.38
C SER A 6 50.28 33.80 -44.21
N SER A 7 49.78 34.83 -44.86
CA SER A 7 50.31 36.03 -45.55
C SER A 7 49.04 36.77 -46.09
N SER A 8 48.92 38.04 -46.45
CA SER A 8 49.82 39.11 -46.92
C SER A 8 48.95 40.38 -47.18
N PRO A 9 49.55 41.55 -47.48
CA PRO A 9 49.01 42.85 -47.03
C PRO A 9 48.75 43.93 -48.11
N SER A 10 48.31 45.09 -47.61
CA SER A 10 48.67 46.48 -48.00
C SER A 10 47.89 47.22 -49.11
N GLY A 11 47.57 48.51 -48.84
CA GLY A 11 47.38 49.53 -49.88
C GLY A 11 46.35 50.66 -49.66
N SER A 12 46.67 51.66 -48.81
CA SER A 12 46.35 53.13 -48.87
C SER A 12 44.94 53.70 -49.22
N CYS A 13 44.52 54.79 -48.53
CA CYS A 13 44.37 56.19 -49.04
C CYS A 13 43.17 57.01 -48.44
N ARG A 14 43.53 58.20 -47.89
CA ARG A 14 42.88 59.55 -47.88
C ARG A 14 41.51 59.90 -47.23
N GLN A 15 41.61 61.00 -46.45
CA GLN A 15 40.77 62.23 -46.35
C GLN A 15 39.49 62.29 -45.46
N ALA A 16 39.49 63.31 -44.59
CA ALA A 16 38.34 63.89 -43.85
C ALA A 16 37.70 65.06 -44.65
N PRO A 17 36.54 65.66 -44.26
CA PRO A 17 36.53 66.68 -43.17
C PRO A 17 35.20 66.90 -42.36
N LEU A 18 35.39 67.41 -41.12
CA LEU A 18 34.67 68.43 -40.31
C LEU A 18 33.20 68.90 -40.57
N ARG A 19 32.43 69.07 -39.46
CA ARG A 19 31.95 70.37 -38.84
C ARG A 19 31.02 70.08 -37.62
N ARG A 20 31.37 70.46 -36.36
CA ARG A 20 30.99 71.68 -35.54
C ARG A 20 29.47 71.99 -35.48
N GLY A 21 28.79 72.27 -34.36
CA GLY A 21 29.11 72.42 -32.93
C GLY A 21 27.92 73.05 -32.13
N LEU A 22 28.05 73.13 -30.79
CA LEU A 22 27.36 74.01 -29.79
C LEU A 22 25.82 73.83 -29.59
N HIS A 23 25.16 73.96 -28.42
CA HIS A 23 25.46 74.42 -27.04
C HIS A 23 24.20 74.20 -26.12
N LEU A 24 24.41 74.10 -24.79
CA LEU A 24 23.55 74.54 -23.63
C LEU A 24 22.08 74.02 -23.57
N THR A 25 21.44 73.59 -22.47
CA THR A 25 21.48 73.97 -21.04
C THR A 25 20.47 73.07 -20.29
N GLY A 26 20.73 72.78 -19.01
CA GLY A 26 19.68 72.73 -17.98
C GLY A 26 19.16 71.37 -17.54
N LEU A 27 19.73 70.83 -16.45
CA LEU A 27 18.90 70.42 -15.31
C LEU A 27 19.76 70.35 -14.03
N ALA A 28 19.47 71.26 -13.11
CA ALA A 28 19.93 71.25 -11.73
C ALA A 28 18.74 70.88 -10.83
N LEU A 29 18.99 69.97 -9.89
CA LEU A 29 18.44 69.79 -8.53
C LEU A 29 18.35 68.28 -8.24
N LEU A 30 19.22 67.75 -7.36
CA LEU A 30 18.94 67.47 -5.94
C LEU A 30 18.03 66.22 -5.83
N ILE A 31 18.45 65.08 -5.26
CA ILE A 31 18.79 64.92 -3.84
C ILE A 31 19.58 63.61 -3.64
N LEU A 32 20.68 63.77 -2.89
CA LEU A 32 21.33 62.88 -1.93
C LEU A 32 20.80 61.45 -1.70
N LEU A 33 21.82 60.57 -1.63
CA LEU A 33 21.97 59.43 -0.71
C LEU A 33 21.07 58.22 -0.94
N LEU A 34 21.69 57.08 -1.28
CA LEU A 34 21.74 55.89 -0.43
C LEU A 34 22.71 54.88 -1.06
N GLY A 35 23.91 54.79 -0.48
CA GLY A 35 24.72 53.58 -0.58
C GLY A 35 24.34 52.64 0.56
N TRP A 36 24.10 51.38 0.24
CA TRP A 36 24.05 50.19 1.10
C TRP A 36 24.36 48.98 0.20
N PRO A 37 24.79 47.80 0.71
CA PRO A 37 25.06 47.44 2.10
C PRO A 37 26.36 46.63 2.30
N GLY A 38 26.81 46.57 3.55
CA GLY A 38 27.62 45.46 4.06
C GLY A 38 27.00 44.98 5.36
N SER A 39 26.17 43.94 5.29
CA SER A 39 25.51 43.35 6.46
C SER A 39 26.15 42.00 6.79
N SER A 40 26.56 41.87 8.04
CA SER A 40 27.22 40.73 8.66
C SER A 40 26.35 39.48 8.68
N LEU A 41 26.97 38.33 8.39
CA LEU A 41 26.47 36.99 8.64
C LEU A 41 26.20 36.80 10.15
N ALA A 42 24.93 36.67 10.54
CA ALA A 42 24.59 36.11 11.84
C ALA A 42 24.99 34.63 11.83
N GLN A 43 25.95 34.27 12.68
CA GLN A 43 26.43 32.91 12.87
C GLN A 43 25.28 32.00 13.31
N SER A 44 25.22 30.80 12.74
CA SER A 44 24.41 29.71 13.26
C SER A 44 24.79 29.48 14.73
N PRO A 45 23.83 29.28 15.65
CA PRO A 45 24.17 28.93 17.02
C PRO A 45 25.11 27.73 17.00
N GLU A 46 26.23 27.84 17.69
CA GLU A 46 27.20 26.75 17.83
C GLU A 46 26.48 25.50 18.36
N PRO A 47 26.92 24.28 17.97
CA PRO A 47 26.36 23.05 18.51
C PRO A 47 26.33 23.15 20.04
N PRO A 48 25.28 22.63 20.72
CA PRO A 48 25.23 22.65 22.17
C PRO A 48 26.56 22.10 22.70
N GLU A 49 27.33 22.96 23.40
CA GLU A 49 28.58 22.56 24.03
C GLU A 49 28.26 21.43 25.00
N LYS A 50 28.72 20.22 24.66
CA LYS A 50 28.64 18.97 25.44
C LYS A 50 27.46 18.95 26.42
N GLY A 51 26.33 18.40 25.97
CA GLY A 51 25.36 17.79 26.86
C GLY A 51 26.12 16.90 27.85
N THR A 52 26.02 17.24 29.13
CA THR A 52 26.71 16.58 30.24
C THR A 52 26.01 15.28 30.67
N GLU A 53 25.02 14.83 29.91
CA GLU A 53 24.37 13.53 30.03
C GLU A 53 24.83 12.66 28.86
N GLY A 54 25.39 11.48 29.15
CA GLY A 54 25.92 10.59 28.12
C GLY A 54 24.85 10.05 27.16
N LEU A 55 25.31 9.52 26.02
CA LEU A 55 24.50 8.86 24.98
C LEU A 55 23.33 8.05 25.56
N SER A 56 22.15 8.20 24.96
CA SER A 56 20.96 7.45 25.31
C SER A 56 21.24 5.94 25.45
N PRO A 57 21.16 5.35 26.67
CA PRO A 57 21.43 3.93 26.87
C PRO A 57 20.48 3.01 26.08
N LEU A 58 19.29 3.51 25.76
CA LEU A 58 18.29 2.81 24.96
C LEU A 58 18.67 2.76 23.48
N ILE A 59 19.12 3.88 22.92
CA ILE A 59 19.57 3.96 21.53
C ILE A 59 20.90 3.22 21.36
N SER A 60 21.90 3.44 22.24
CA SER A 60 23.20 2.77 22.18
C SER A 60 23.04 1.26 22.12
N LYS A 61 22.19 0.72 23.01
CA LYS A 61 21.94 -0.71 23.07
C LYS A 61 21.18 -1.22 21.85
N ALA A 62 20.25 -0.45 21.30
CA ALA A 62 19.55 -0.83 20.07
C ALA A 62 20.52 -0.91 18.89
N LEU A 63 21.36 0.11 18.70
CA LEU A 63 22.34 0.17 17.61
C LEU A 63 23.41 -0.92 17.73
N GLN A 64 23.92 -1.17 18.94
CA GLN A 64 24.85 -2.29 19.17
C GLN A 64 24.24 -3.63 18.75
N ILE A 65 22.97 -3.86 19.08
CA ILE A 65 22.27 -5.11 18.72
C ILE A 65 22.02 -5.18 17.21
N ILE A 66 21.67 -4.06 16.57
CA ILE A 66 21.48 -4.00 15.11
C ILE A 66 22.80 -4.29 14.40
N ASP A 67 23.87 -3.60 14.76
CA ASP A 67 25.19 -3.75 14.16
C ASP A 67 25.71 -5.19 14.24
N THR A 68 25.54 -5.82 15.40
CA THR A 68 26.10 -7.15 15.66
C THR A 68 25.21 -8.29 15.14
N LEU A 69 23.89 -8.16 15.21
CA LEU A 69 22.98 -9.30 15.06
C LEU A 69 21.97 -9.18 13.93
N TYR A 70 21.88 -8.04 13.25
CA TYR A 70 20.90 -7.87 12.19
C TYR A 70 21.21 -8.78 10.99
N LEU A 71 20.17 -9.44 10.45
CA LEU A 71 20.32 -10.44 9.40
C LEU A 71 20.87 -9.86 8.08
N HIS A 72 20.65 -8.58 7.82
CA HIS A 72 21.03 -7.94 6.55
C HIS A 72 21.92 -6.71 6.79
N PRO A 73 23.21 -6.88 7.12
CA PRO A 73 24.12 -5.77 7.38
C PRO A 73 24.15 -4.72 6.25
N ALA A 74 24.03 -5.15 5.00
CA ALA A 74 24.01 -4.26 3.84
C ALA A 74 22.78 -3.31 3.76
N ALA A 75 21.72 -3.56 4.54
CA ALA A 75 20.57 -2.67 4.63
C ALA A 75 20.71 -1.63 5.76
N VAL A 76 21.76 -1.73 6.59
CA VAL A 76 22.12 -0.73 7.59
C VAL A 76 22.80 0.44 6.87
N ASP A 77 22.07 1.55 6.77
CA ASP A 77 22.52 2.79 6.15
C ASP A 77 22.42 3.90 7.21
N PRO A 78 23.53 4.27 7.87
CA PRO A 78 23.53 5.22 8.98
C PRO A 78 22.88 6.57 8.60
N LYS A 79 23.16 7.09 7.41
CA LYS A 79 22.57 8.36 6.93
C LYS A 79 21.06 8.25 6.77
N ARG A 80 20.58 7.18 6.15
CA ARG A 80 19.13 6.93 5.99
C ARG A 80 18.45 6.69 7.33
N MET A 81 19.10 5.96 8.23
CA MET A 81 18.63 5.65 9.58
C MET A 81 18.51 6.91 10.43
N LEU A 82 19.52 7.79 10.44
CA LEU A 82 19.49 9.08 11.12
C LEU A 82 18.33 9.94 10.63
N ARG A 83 18.17 10.07 9.30
CA ARG A 83 17.10 10.87 8.71
C ARG A 83 15.72 10.36 9.13
N ALA A 84 15.50 9.06 9.02
CA ALA A 84 14.23 8.45 9.40
C ALA A 84 13.99 8.50 10.91
N ALA A 85 15.04 8.40 11.74
CA ALA A 85 14.94 8.56 13.19
C ALA A 85 14.42 9.95 13.56
N VAL A 86 15.07 10.99 13.03
CA VAL A 86 14.70 12.38 13.31
C VAL A 86 13.29 12.68 12.77
N GLN A 87 12.97 12.29 11.53
CA GLN A 87 11.60 12.42 10.97
C GLN A 87 10.55 11.64 11.78
N GLY A 88 10.94 10.52 12.39
CA GLY A 88 10.06 9.74 13.26
C GLY A 88 9.52 10.54 14.44
N THR A 89 10.27 11.54 14.93
CA THR A 89 9.87 12.39 16.06
C THR A 89 8.74 13.36 15.73
N GLU A 90 8.52 13.72 14.46
CA GLU A 90 7.41 14.61 14.03
C GLU A 90 6.02 14.08 14.40
N HIS A 91 5.89 12.77 14.62
CA HIS A 91 4.62 12.15 15.00
C HIS A 91 4.30 12.30 16.49
N MET A 92 5.24 12.79 17.30
CA MET A 92 5.07 12.94 18.75
C MET A 92 4.41 14.26 19.13
N ASP A 93 4.78 15.35 18.45
CA ASP A 93 4.24 16.66 18.72
C ASP A 93 4.17 17.48 17.41
N PRO A 94 3.03 18.12 17.08
CA PRO A 94 2.91 19.00 15.92
C PRO A 94 3.91 20.17 15.90
N ALA A 95 4.49 20.53 17.03
CA ALA A 95 5.53 21.55 17.15
C ALA A 95 6.89 21.11 16.59
N ILE A 96 7.10 19.80 16.39
CA ILE A 96 8.32 19.24 15.81
C ILE A 96 8.16 19.17 14.30
N LEU A 97 9.03 19.88 13.58
CA LEU A 97 9.11 19.86 12.12
C LEU A 97 10.53 19.52 11.66
N VAL A 98 10.64 18.58 10.73
CA VAL A 98 11.89 18.08 10.18
C VAL A 98 11.84 18.21 8.67
N THR A 99 12.60 19.15 8.12
CA THR A 99 12.59 19.45 6.68
C THR A 99 13.96 19.23 6.04
N GLU A 100 13.97 18.78 4.79
CA GLU A 100 15.23 18.60 4.05
C GLU A 100 15.79 19.97 3.61
N GLN A 101 17.04 20.25 3.98
CA GLN A 101 17.77 21.46 3.62
C GLN A 101 19.05 21.14 2.84
N GLY A 102 18.90 20.22 1.88
CA GLY A 102 19.96 19.77 0.98
C GLY A 102 20.26 18.27 1.11
N VAL A 103 21.31 17.84 0.41
CA VAL A 103 21.69 16.41 0.26
C VAL A 103 22.08 15.77 1.59
N ASP A 104 22.54 16.57 2.56
CA ASP A 104 23.11 16.12 3.83
C ASP A 104 22.69 16.94 5.05
N LYS A 105 21.58 17.68 4.94
CA LYS A 105 21.14 18.55 6.02
C LYS A 105 19.65 18.39 6.29
N LEU A 106 19.30 18.28 7.56
CA LEU A 106 17.93 18.39 8.04
C LEU A 106 17.80 19.65 8.88
N LEU A 107 16.80 20.46 8.59
CA LEU A 107 16.38 21.54 9.48
C LEU A 107 15.36 20.98 10.46
N LEU A 108 15.74 20.92 11.72
CA LEU A 108 14.86 20.63 12.84
C LEU A 108 14.32 21.96 13.35
N GLN A 109 13.00 22.03 13.50
CA GLN A 109 12.33 23.14 14.15
C GLN A 109 11.47 22.58 15.28
N ALA A 110 11.61 23.16 16.47
CA ALA A 110 10.80 22.80 17.63
C ALA A 110 10.56 24.06 18.45
N SER A 111 9.29 24.39 18.69
CA SER A 111 8.87 25.51 19.54
C SER A 111 9.58 26.85 19.26
N GLY A 112 9.79 27.15 17.97
CA GLY A 112 10.45 28.38 17.50
C GLY A 112 11.98 28.29 17.40
N GLN A 113 12.61 27.30 18.00
CA GLN A 113 14.04 27.06 17.83
C GLN A 113 14.29 26.34 16.50
N ARG A 114 15.41 26.66 15.85
CA ARG A 114 15.83 26.07 14.57
C ARG A 114 17.26 25.55 14.68
N TRP A 115 17.48 24.33 14.25
CA TRP A 115 18.81 23.76 14.19
C TRP A 115 19.01 22.97 12.90
N ILE A 116 20.12 23.21 12.21
CA ILE A 116 20.49 22.47 11.03
C ILE A 116 21.38 21.31 11.46
N LEU A 117 20.80 20.12 11.45
CA LEU A 117 21.50 18.87 11.66
C LEU A 117 22.23 18.46 10.37
N ASN A 118 23.54 18.23 10.47
CA ASN A 118 24.28 17.53 9.44
C ASN A 118 24.00 16.02 9.52
N THR A 119 23.50 15.45 8.43
CA THR A 119 23.21 14.02 8.28
C THR A 119 24.27 13.24 7.52
N ASP A 120 25.35 13.89 7.11
CA ASP A 120 26.53 13.22 6.55
C ASP A 120 27.25 12.49 7.68
N VAL A 121 26.89 11.21 7.86
CA VAL A 121 27.45 10.31 8.87
C VAL A 121 27.93 9.05 8.16
N VAL A 122 29.13 8.60 8.50
CA VAL A 122 29.74 7.44 7.82
C VAL A 122 29.47 6.12 8.52
N ASP A 123 29.22 6.12 9.83
CA ASP A 123 29.01 4.93 10.63
C ASP A 123 27.91 5.10 11.71
N LEU A 124 27.56 4.00 12.38
CA LEU A 124 26.52 4.00 13.42
C LEU A 124 26.90 4.83 14.66
N ARG A 125 28.19 5.03 14.93
CA ARG A 125 28.66 5.81 16.07
C ARG A 125 28.49 7.30 15.83
N GLU A 126 28.88 7.78 14.65
CA GLU A 126 28.61 9.16 14.23
C GLU A 126 27.11 9.43 14.14
N MET A 127 26.36 8.48 13.59
CA MET A 127 24.90 8.53 13.53
C MET A 127 24.29 8.67 14.92
N GLU A 128 24.75 7.88 15.89
CA GLU A 128 24.29 7.93 17.27
C GLU A 128 24.56 9.28 17.92
N LEU A 129 25.78 9.81 17.78
CA LEU A 129 26.15 11.12 18.30
C LEU A 129 25.29 12.24 17.69
N ARG A 130 25.04 12.18 16.38
CA ARG A 130 24.18 13.14 15.68
C ARG A 130 22.71 13.02 16.07
N LEU A 131 22.23 11.82 16.31
CA LEU A 131 20.88 11.59 16.79
C LEU A 131 20.69 12.09 18.22
N ASP A 132 21.67 11.87 19.09
CA ASP A 132 21.63 12.35 20.48
C ASP A 132 21.60 13.88 20.54
N GLN A 133 22.42 14.55 19.73
CA GLN A 133 22.36 16.02 19.56
C GLN A 133 20.99 16.51 19.09
N ALA A 134 20.36 15.78 18.16
CA ALA A 134 19.02 16.09 17.68
C ALA A 134 17.97 15.92 18.78
N LEU A 135 18.06 14.87 19.59
CA LEU A 135 17.14 14.61 20.68
C LEU A 135 17.34 15.60 21.84
N ASP A 136 18.58 15.97 22.16
CA ASP A 136 18.91 17.05 23.10
C ASP A 136 18.25 18.36 22.67
N PHE A 137 18.42 18.74 21.40
CA PHE A 137 17.78 19.92 20.83
C PHE A 137 16.25 19.87 20.97
N LEU A 138 15.63 18.74 20.61
CA LEU A 138 14.16 18.58 20.73
C LEU A 138 13.69 18.58 22.19
N SER A 139 14.48 18.05 23.12
CA SER A 139 14.13 17.98 24.55
C SER A 139 14.24 19.33 25.27
N THR A 140 15.04 20.25 24.74
CA THR A 140 15.15 21.62 25.27
C THR A 140 14.06 22.56 24.72
N ALA A 141 13.35 22.12 23.67
CA ALA A 141 12.19 22.82 23.13
C ALA A 141 10.96 22.65 24.04
N ARG A 142 10.13 23.69 24.12
CA ARG A 142 8.88 23.67 24.90
C ARG A 142 7.80 22.89 24.14
N LEU A 143 7.81 21.56 24.25
CA LEU A 143 6.81 20.65 23.69
C LEU A 143 5.55 20.59 24.60
N SER A 144 4.50 19.90 24.16
CA SER A 144 3.34 19.61 25.01
C SER A 144 3.76 18.89 26.31
N GLU A 145 3.00 19.10 27.41
CA GLU A 145 3.31 18.53 28.73
C GLU A 145 3.37 16.98 28.74
N GLU A 146 2.89 16.33 27.68
CA GLU A 146 2.85 14.88 27.53
C GLU A 146 4.09 14.29 26.84
N VAL A 147 4.96 15.10 26.21
CA VAL A 147 6.11 14.62 25.42
C VAL A 147 7.43 14.81 26.18
N ASP A 148 8.00 13.69 26.63
CA ASP A 148 9.30 13.65 27.29
C ASP A 148 10.42 13.11 26.38
N ARG A 149 11.67 13.18 26.85
CA ARG A 149 12.85 12.66 26.13
C ARG A 149 12.71 11.17 25.81
N ASP A 150 12.13 10.38 26.72
CA ASP A 150 11.96 8.94 26.52
C ASP A 150 11.02 8.64 25.34
N GLN A 151 9.93 9.41 25.19
CA GLN A 151 9.02 9.28 24.06
C GLN A 151 9.66 9.70 22.74
N LEU A 152 10.50 10.75 22.74
CA LEU A 152 11.27 11.16 21.57
C LEU A 152 12.27 10.08 21.14
N GLU A 153 12.99 9.47 22.08
CA GLU A 153 13.90 8.34 21.83
C GLU A 153 13.15 7.14 21.22
N GLN A 154 11.97 6.81 21.76
CA GLN A 154 11.13 5.73 21.25
C GLN A 154 10.60 6.02 19.83
N ALA A 155 10.24 7.27 19.54
CA ALA A 155 9.82 7.69 18.21
C ALA A 155 10.98 7.64 17.19
N ALA A 156 12.16 8.09 17.61
CA ALA A 156 13.37 8.02 16.80
C ALA A 156 13.75 6.57 16.47
N LEU A 157 13.76 5.67 17.46
CA LEU A 157 14.00 4.25 17.22
C LEU A 157 12.94 3.64 16.28
N ARG A 158 11.67 4.02 16.41
CA ARG A 158 10.60 3.56 15.49
C ARG A 158 10.88 4.01 14.06
N GLY A 159 11.28 5.26 13.86
CA GLY A 159 11.66 5.81 12.55
C GLY A 159 12.83 5.05 11.93
N LEU A 160 13.91 4.86 12.70
CA LEU A 160 15.11 4.14 12.30
C LEU A 160 14.83 2.68 11.93
N LEU A 161 14.06 1.94 12.74
CA LEU A 161 13.78 0.53 12.48
C LEU A 161 12.99 0.30 11.19
N ARG A 162 12.22 1.29 10.71
CA ARG A 162 11.48 1.20 9.45
C ARG A 162 12.39 1.19 8.22
N THR A 163 13.64 1.63 8.33
CA THR A 163 14.56 1.69 7.20
C THR A 163 15.25 0.36 6.92
N ILE A 164 15.40 -0.50 7.95
CA ILE A 164 16.16 -1.74 7.85
C ILE A 164 15.31 -2.90 7.32
N ASP A 165 14.08 -3.09 7.83
CA ASP A 165 13.07 -4.02 7.28
C ASP A 165 11.65 -3.71 7.82
N ARG A 166 10.64 -4.47 7.38
CA ARG A 166 9.22 -4.32 7.81
C ARG A 166 8.82 -5.11 9.05
N HIS A 167 9.66 -6.03 9.50
CA HIS A 167 9.44 -7.01 10.58
C HIS A 167 10.09 -6.59 11.91
N SER A 168 11.09 -5.73 11.86
CA SER A 168 11.85 -5.15 12.95
C SER A 168 11.13 -3.91 13.45
N ARG A 169 10.78 -3.89 14.74
CA ARG A 169 9.91 -2.88 15.35
C ARG A 169 10.21 -2.69 16.83
N LEU A 170 9.87 -1.52 17.34
CA LEU A 170 9.87 -1.21 18.76
C LEU A 170 8.52 -1.56 19.39
N PHE A 171 8.55 -2.13 20.59
CA PHE A 171 7.39 -2.36 21.44
C PHE A 171 7.58 -1.62 22.77
N ALA A 172 6.61 -0.81 23.14
CA ALA A 172 6.54 -0.07 24.39
C ALA A 172 5.09 0.03 24.89
N GLY A 173 4.90 0.25 26.19
CA GLY A 173 3.58 0.34 26.83
C GLY A 173 2.63 -0.80 26.43
N ASN A 174 1.39 -0.44 26.07
CA ASN A 174 0.32 -1.38 25.71
C ASN A 174 0.69 -2.32 24.55
N SER A 175 1.45 -1.85 23.57
CA SER A 175 1.86 -2.66 22.40
C SER A 175 2.74 -3.84 22.80
N LEU A 176 3.56 -3.69 23.85
CA LEU A 176 4.38 -4.77 24.40
C LEU A 176 3.51 -5.79 25.15
N ASP A 177 2.49 -5.33 25.87
CA ASP A 177 1.58 -6.21 26.61
C ASP A 177 0.67 -7.02 25.69
N GLU A 178 0.17 -6.43 24.61
CA GLU A 178 -0.55 -7.15 23.55
C GLU A 178 0.33 -8.21 22.88
N PHE A 179 1.55 -7.81 22.50
CA PHE A 179 2.53 -8.71 21.93
C PHE A 179 2.82 -9.88 22.88
N ASN A 180 3.09 -9.58 24.15
CA ASN A 180 3.35 -10.57 25.19
C ASN A 180 2.16 -11.49 25.42
N THR A 181 0.93 -10.97 25.39
CA THR A 181 -0.29 -11.76 25.53
C THR A 181 -0.43 -12.74 24.37
N ARG A 182 -0.26 -12.27 23.13
CA ARG A 182 -0.29 -13.11 21.93
C ARG A 182 0.76 -14.21 21.97
N PHE A 183 1.97 -13.90 22.45
CA PHE A 183 3.07 -14.85 22.52
C PHE A 183 2.95 -15.83 23.69
N LYS A 184 2.62 -15.37 24.89
CA LYS A 184 2.45 -16.20 26.10
C LYS A 184 1.17 -17.03 26.06
N GLY A 185 0.16 -16.59 25.31
CA GLY A 185 -1.15 -17.24 25.23
C GLY A 185 -1.99 -17.06 26.50
N THR A 186 -1.63 -16.13 27.39
CA THR A 186 -2.36 -15.90 28.64
C THR A 186 -2.52 -14.42 28.92
N LEU A 187 -3.68 -14.01 29.43
CA LEU A 187 -3.96 -12.65 29.94
C LEU A 187 -4.58 -12.71 31.33
N VAL A 188 -4.69 -11.56 32.01
CA VAL A 188 -5.47 -11.42 33.24
C VAL A 188 -6.76 -10.66 32.93
N GLY A 189 -7.91 -11.24 33.26
CA GLY A 189 -9.22 -10.65 32.99
C GLY A 189 -10.35 -11.67 33.10
N ILE A 190 -11.43 -11.43 32.36
CA ILE A 190 -12.63 -12.30 32.37
C ILE A 190 -12.62 -13.41 31.31
N GLY A 191 -11.65 -13.40 30.40
CA GLY A 191 -11.52 -14.38 29.31
C GLY A 191 -12.69 -14.38 28.33
N SER A 192 -12.81 -13.28 27.58
CA SER A 192 -13.72 -13.15 26.45
C SER A 192 -13.14 -12.20 25.42
N THR A 193 -13.45 -12.44 24.14
CA THR A 193 -13.29 -11.45 23.08
C THR A 193 -14.47 -10.46 23.13
N ILE A 194 -14.19 -9.16 23.01
CA ILE A 194 -15.15 -8.06 23.09
C ILE A 194 -14.96 -7.17 21.85
N GLY A 195 -16.04 -6.58 21.33
CA GLY A 195 -15.94 -5.64 20.22
C GLY A 195 -17.22 -4.82 20.03
N LYS A 196 -17.15 -3.78 19.18
CA LYS A 196 -18.33 -2.98 18.81
C LYS A 196 -19.04 -3.56 17.58
N ARG A 197 -20.35 -3.77 17.67
CA ARG A 197 -21.20 -4.14 16.53
C ARG A 197 -22.49 -3.31 16.54
N GLY A 198 -22.73 -2.54 15.48
CA GLY A 198 -23.84 -1.58 15.42
C GLY A 198 -23.75 -0.50 16.50
N GLY A 199 -22.53 0.00 16.78
CA GLY A 199 -22.27 1.03 17.81
C GLY A 199 -22.31 0.55 19.27
N LYS A 200 -22.74 -0.70 19.52
CA LYS A 200 -22.90 -1.28 20.86
C LYS A 200 -21.73 -2.18 21.23
N MET A 201 -21.29 -2.14 22.50
CA MET A 201 -20.21 -2.99 23.00
C MET A 201 -20.72 -4.40 23.27
N ARG A 202 -20.12 -5.44 22.67
CA ARG A 202 -20.65 -6.80 22.75
C ARG A 202 -19.60 -7.84 23.08
N ILE A 203 -20.04 -8.89 23.78
CA ILE A 203 -19.32 -10.15 23.88
C ILE A 203 -19.30 -10.79 22.49
N ILE A 204 -18.10 -11.00 21.95
CA ILE A 204 -17.92 -11.70 20.67
C ILE A 204 -17.82 -13.20 20.93
N ARG A 205 -16.90 -13.60 21.82
CA ARG A 205 -16.67 -15.01 22.14
C ARG A 205 -16.17 -15.16 23.58
N PRO A 206 -16.99 -15.68 24.50
CA PRO A 206 -16.52 -16.05 25.83
C PRO A 206 -15.65 -17.32 25.74
N PHE A 207 -14.60 -17.40 26.54
CA PHE A 207 -13.76 -18.61 26.59
C PHE A 207 -14.38 -19.59 27.59
N PRO A 208 -14.63 -20.86 27.21
CA PRO A 208 -15.40 -21.82 28.03
C PRO A 208 -14.88 -21.96 29.46
N ASP A 209 -13.56 -22.15 29.61
CA ASP A 209 -12.91 -22.39 30.90
C ASP A 209 -12.56 -21.11 31.66
N ALA A 210 -12.97 -19.93 31.18
CA ALA A 210 -12.66 -18.64 31.80
C ALA A 210 -13.86 -18.08 32.59
N PRO A 211 -13.69 -17.02 33.41
CA PRO A 211 -14.77 -16.50 34.26
C PRO A 211 -16.02 -16.12 33.47
N ALA A 212 -15.87 -15.51 32.30
CA ALA A 212 -16.97 -15.15 31.41
C ALA A 212 -17.77 -16.37 30.93
N GLY A 213 -17.08 -17.43 30.51
CA GLY A 213 -17.70 -18.69 30.07
C GLY A 213 -18.42 -19.38 31.22
N ARG A 214 -17.75 -19.55 32.37
CA ARG A 214 -18.33 -20.18 33.57
C ARG A 214 -19.53 -19.42 34.13
N ALA A 215 -19.54 -18.09 34.00
CA ALA A 215 -20.66 -17.25 34.41
C ALA A 215 -21.85 -17.27 33.42
N GLY A 216 -21.70 -17.90 32.25
CA GLY A 216 -22.78 -18.03 31.27
C GLY A 216 -23.01 -16.78 30.41
N LEU A 217 -21.97 -15.96 30.20
CA LEU A 217 -21.99 -14.95 29.14
C LEU A 217 -22.08 -15.65 27.77
N LYS A 218 -22.79 -15.02 26.84
CA LYS A 218 -23.06 -15.58 25.50
C LYS A 218 -22.58 -14.63 24.40
N PRO A 219 -22.23 -15.15 23.21
CA PRO A 219 -22.00 -14.32 22.04
C PRO A 219 -23.17 -13.36 21.79
N SER A 220 -22.85 -12.14 21.37
CA SER A 220 -23.76 -11.01 21.14
C SER A 220 -24.37 -10.35 22.38
N ASP A 221 -24.06 -10.79 23.60
CA ASP A 221 -24.46 -10.07 24.82
C ASP A 221 -23.97 -8.61 24.78
N HIS A 222 -24.86 -7.64 24.98
CA HIS A 222 -24.54 -6.20 24.96
C HIS A 222 -24.08 -5.75 26.34
N ILE A 223 -22.81 -5.40 26.46
CA ILE A 223 -22.26 -4.78 27.66
C ILE A 223 -22.69 -3.32 27.67
N THR A 224 -23.48 -2.94 28.67
CA THR A 224 -23.97 -1.55 28.84
C THR A 224 -23.20 -0.80 29.91
N HIS A 225 -22.72 -1.50 30.95
CA HIS A 225 -21.94 -0.90 32.02
C HIS A 225 -20.84 -1.87 32.51
N VAL A 226 -19.71 -1.31 32.92
CA VAL A 226 -18.61 -1.99 33.62
C VAL A 226 -18.36 -1.26 34.93
N ASP A 227 -18.49 -1.96 36.05
CA ASP A 227 -18.39 -1.39 37.42
C ASP A 227 -19.27 -0.14 37.60
N GLY A 228 -20.50 -0.19 37.06
CA GLY A 228 -21.47 0.91 37.13
C GLY A 228 -21.23 2.05 36.12
N VAL A 229 -20.11 2.05 35.39
CA VAL A 229 -19.82 3.07 34.39
C VAL A 229 -20.34 2.64 33.03
N SER A 230 -21.11 3.52 32.39
CA SER A 230 -21.68 3.29 31.05
C SER A 230 -20.58 3.07 30.02
N THR A 231 -20.78 2.09 29.15
CA THR A 231 -19.91 1.84 27.99
C THR A 231 -20.33 2.67 26.77
N ALA A 232 -21.39 3.49 26.87
CA ALA A 232 -21.76 4.42 25.83
C ALA A 232 -20.68 5.48 25.66
N GLY A 233 -20.18 5.67 24.44
CA GLY A 233 -19.08 6.60 24.14
C GLY A 233 -17.68 6.03 24.33
N LEU A 234 -17.49 5.01 25.17
CA LEU A 234 -16.17 4.37 25.35
C LEU A 234 -15.73 3.63 24.09
N THR A 235 -14.43 3.69 23.79
CA THR A 235 -13.74 2.83 22.83
C THR A 235 -13.70 1.38 23.32
N VAL A 236 -13.30 0.45 22.44
CA VAL A 236 -13.14 -0.97 22.83
C VAL A 236 -12.01 -1.08 23.84
N GLU A 237 -10.93 -0.35 23.61
CA GLU A 237 -9.71 -0.27 24.42
C GLU A 237 -10.04 0.21 25.84
N GLU A 238 -10.68 1.36 25.99
CA GLU A 238 -11.07 1.90 27.31
C GLU A 238 -11.99 0.93 28.08
N THR A 239 -12.88 0.23 27.36
CA THR A 239 -13.76 -0.76 27.98
C THR A 239 -12.98 -2.00 28.42
N VAL A 240 -12.03 -2.47 27.60
CA VAL A 240 -11.14 -3.58 27.93
C VAL A 240 -10.27 -3.23 29.14
N ASP A 241 -9.75 -2.01 29.22
CA ASP A 241 -8.92 -1.56 30.35
C ASP A 241 -9.70 -1.55 31.66
N ARG A 242 -10.97 -1.15 31.63
CA ARG A 242 -11.88 -1.26 32.79
C ARG A 242 -12.18 -2.71 33.18
N ILE A 243 -12.34 -3.60 32.19
CA ILE A 243 -12.61 -5.03 32.43
C ILE A 243 -11.36 -5.74 32.95
N ARG A 244 -10.18 -5.34 32.48
CA ARG A 244 -8.89 -5.80 33.00
C ARG A 244 -8.62 -5.19 34.38
N GLY A 245 -7.63 -5.74 35.05
CA GLY A 245 -7.29 -5.34 36.41
C GLY A 245 -6.55 -6.44 37.15
N PRO A 246 -6.22 -6.21 38.43
CA PRO A 246 -5.47 -7.16 39.24
C PRO A 246 -6.18 -8.52 39.32
N LYS A 247 -5.39 -9.60 39.26
CA LYS A 247 -5.90 -10.96 39.46
C LYS A 247 -6.56 -11.06 40.84
N GLY A 248 -7.74 -11.66 40.90
CA GLY A 248 -8.52 -11.86 42.13
C GLY A 248 -9.51 -10.73 42.43
N MET A 249 -9.44 -9.59 41.74
CA MET A 249 -10.39 -8.50 41.94
C MET A 249 -11.69 -8.73 41.14
N PRO A 250 -12.87 -8.45 41.71
CA PRO A 250 -14.14 -8.57 41.00
C PRO A 250 -14.31 -7.45 39.97
N VAL A 251 -15.08 -7.75 38.91
CA VAL A 251 -15.62 -6.78 37.95
C VAL A 251 -17.10 -7.08 37.74
N VAL A 252 -17.91 -6.03 37.70
CA VAL A 252 -19.36 -6.12 37.53
C VAL A 252 -19.73 -5.70 36.10
N LEU A 253 -20.35 -6.59 35.35
CA LEU A 253 -20.87 -6.31 34.01
C LEU A 253 -22.39 -6.22 34.03
N THR A 254 -22.94 -5.16 33.45
CA THR A 254 -24.38 -5.03 33.19
C THR A 254 -24.65 -5.34 31.72
N ILE A 255 -25.39 -6.42 31.46
CA ILE A 255 -25.61 -7.00 30.14
C ILE A 255 -27.07 -6.88 29.72
N VAL A 256 -27.33 -6.52 28.46
CA VAL A 256 -28.64 -6.67 27.81
C VAL A 256 -28.54 -7.79 26.78
N ARG A 257 -29.46 -8.77 26.83
CA ARG A 257 -29.44 -9.97 26.00
C ARG A 257 -30.71 -10.07 25.14
N GLY A 258 -30.55 -9.98 23.82
CA GLY A 258 -31.66 -10.11 22.87
C GLY A 258 -32.82 -9.17 23.20
N GLU A 259 -34.03 -9.72 23.20
CA GLU A 259 -35.27 -9.04 23.64
C GLU A 259 -35.72 -9.45 25.05
N GLU A 260 -34.83 -10.07 25.84
CA GLU A 260 -35.18 -10.46 27.20
C GLU A 260 -35.49 -9.22 28.07
N PRO A 261 -36.47 -9.30 28.97
CA PRO A 261 -36.85 -8.17 29.82
C PRO A 261 -35.77 -7.87 30.86
N GLY A 262 -35.11 -6.72 30.70
CA GLY A 262 -34.25 -6.09 31.71
C GLY A 262 -32.75 -6.44 31.64
N PRO A 263 -31.89 -5.62 32.28
CA PRO A 263 -30.46 -5.87 32.34
C PRO A 263 -30.11 -7.01 33.31
N ARG A 264 -29.16 -7.85 32.92
CA ARG A 264 -28.54 -8.90 33.75
C ARG A 264 -27.23 -8.42 34.35
N ILE A 265 -26.99 -8.70 35.62
CA ILE A 265 -25.73 -8.34 36.30
C ILE A 265 -24.87 -9.60 36.44
N PHE A 266 -23.62 -9.52 35.99
CA PHE A 266 -22.62 -10.58 36.13
C PHE A 266 -21.47 -10.06 36.99
N VAL A 267 -21.19 -10.72 38.11
CA VAL A 267 -20.01 -10.45 38.94
C VAL A 267 -18.96 -11.50 38.61
N LEU A 268 -17.83 -11.05 38.06
CA LEU A 268 -16.77 -11.93 37.57
C LEU A 268 -15.49 -11.65 38.35
N VAL A 269 -14.78 -12.69 38.75
CA VAL A 269 -13.45 -12.55 39.38
C VAL A 269 -12.38 -12.62 38.31
N ARG A 270 -11.53 -11.59 38.22
CA ARG A 270 -10.44 -11.56 37.23
C ARG A 270 -9.43 -12.68 37.51
N GLU A 271 -9.12 -13.47 36.50
CA GLU A 271 -8.13 -14.55 36.63
C GLU A 271 -7.13 -14.57 35.49
N LYS A 272 -6.09 -15.38 35.62
CA LYS A 272 -5.18 -15.67 34.51
C LYS A 272 -5.87 -16.66 33.58
N VAL A 273 -6.29 -16.19 32.42
CA VAL A 273 -7.03 -16.99 31.44
C VAL A 273 -6.13 -17.39 30.29
N LEU A 274 -6.32 -18.62 29.81
CA LEU A 274 -5.77 -19.09 28.54
C LEU A 274 -6.54 -18.43 27.40
N VAL A 275 -5.82 -17.85 26.44
CA VAL A 275 -6.41 -17.40 25.18
C VAL A 275 -6.37 -18.58 24.22
N PRO A 276 -7.52 -19.20 23.87
CA PRO A 276 -7.52 -20.40 23.05
C PRO A 276 -6.81 -20.15 21.73
N SER A 277 -5.88 -21.04 21.38
CA SER A 277 -5.14 -20.97 20.10
C SER A 277 -5.52 -22.09 19.13
N ILE A 278 -6.26 -23.07 19.62
CA ILE A 278 -6.71 -24.25 18.88
C ILE A 278 -8.22 -24.39 19.04
N GLU A 279 -8.86 -24.79 17.95
CA GLU A 279 -10.22 -25.31 17.93
C GLU A 279 -10.16 -26.73 17.33
N SER A 280 -10.97 -27.65 17.86
CA SER A 280 -11.03 -29.02 17.35
C SER A 280 -12.45 -29.53 17.23
N GLU A 281 -12.68 -30.38 16.25
CA GLU A 281 -13.97 -31.00 15.97
C GLU A 281 -13.77 -32.44 15.52
N LEU A 282 -14.66 -33.35 15.95
CA LEU A 282 -14.70 -34.71 15.44
C LEU A 282 -15.67 -34.76 14.26
N LEU A 283 -15.14 -35.01 13.07
CA LEU A 283 -15.91 -35.15 11.85
C LEU A 283 -16.38 -36.61 11.68
N ALA A 284 -17.33 -36.81 10.76
CA ALA A 284 -17.86 -38.12 10.40
C ALA A 284 -16.74 -39.13 10.06
N GLY A 285 -16.93 -40.40 10.42
CA GLY A 285 -15.92 -41.45 10.20
C GLY A 285 -14.68 -41.32 11.11
N ASP A 286 -14.84 -40.73 12.29
CA ASP A 286 -13.79 -40.55 13.31
C ASP A 286 -12.55 -39.80 12.79
N VAL A 287 -12.76 -38.76 11.98
CA VAL A 287 -11.69 -37.88 11.49
C VAL A 287 -11.56 -36.66 12.40
N GLY A 288 -10.38 -36.43 12.98
CA GLY A 288 -10.14 -35.28 13.84
C GLY A 288 -9.75 -34.04 13.04
N LEU A 289 -10.53 -32.97 13.10
CA LEU A 289 -10.14 -31.65 12.61
C LEU A 289 -9.51 -30.86 13.75
N ILE A 290 -8.29 -30.37 13.55
CA ILE A 290 -7.59 -29.48 14.48
C ILE A 290 -7.19 -28.21 13.74
N ARG A 291 -7.83 -27.09 14.07
CA ARG A 291 -7.50 -25.77 13.54
C ARG A 291 -6.59 -25.03 14.51
N ILE A 292 -5.43 -24.60 14.03
CA ILE A 292 -4.48 -23.81 14.81
C ILE A 292 -4.49 -22.38 14.28
N GLU A 293 -5.00 -21.42 15.06
CA GLU A 293 -5.06 -20.01 14.63
C GLU A 293 -3.72 -19.28 14.74
N ARG A 294 -2.91 -19.67 15.74
CA ARG A 294 -1.64 -19.02 16.09
C ARG A 294 -0.78 -19.92 16.96
N PHE A 295 0.53 -19.64 17.02
CA PHE A 295 1.44 -20.37 17.93
C PHE A 295 1.82 -19.50 19.14
N SER A 296 1.30 -19.84 20.30
CA SER A 296 1.66 -19.28 21.61
C SER A 296 2.52 -20.27 22.42
N GLN A 297 2.93 -19.88 23.62
CA GLN A 297 3.60 -20.78 24.58
C GLN A 297 2.70 -21.89 25.13
N LYS A 298 1.39 -21.84 24.86
CA LYS A 298 0.41 -22.82 25.35
C LYS A 298 -0.11 -23.75 24.26
N THR A 299 0.11 -23.40 23.00
CA THR A 299 -0.44 -24.11 21.84
C THR A 299 -0.05 -25.59 21.80
N SER A 300 1.18 -25.97 22.16
CA SER A 300 1.57 -27.39 22.15
C SER A 300 0.85 -28.23 23.21
N ALA A 301 0.57 -27.64 24.38
CA ALA A 301 -0.20 -28.33 25.43
C ALA A 301 -1.69 -28.34 25.11
N GLU A 302 -2.21 -27.26 24.51
CA GLU A 302 -3.57 -27.24 23.95
C GLU A 302 -3.74 -28.33 22.89
N PHE A 303 -2.74 -28.51 22.02
CA PHE A 303 -2.78 -29.51 20.95
C PHE A 303 -2.86 -30.92 21.53
N GLU A 304 -2.02 -31.24 22.53
CA GLU A 304 -2.06 -32.52 23.23
C GLU A 304 -3.44 -32.80 23.84
N ARG A 305 -4.04 -31.79 24.49
CA ARG A 305 -5.38 -31.88 25.08
C ARG A 305 -6.43 -32.15 24.01
N HIS A 306 -6.48 -31.34 22.96
CA HIS A 306 -7.45 -31.48 21.86
C HIS A 306 -7.30 -32.83 21.14
N LEU A 307 -6.07 -33.26 20.87
CA LEU A 307 -5.82 -34.58 20.26
C LEU A 307 -6.28 -35.72 21.18
N THR A 308 -6.00 -35.62 22.48
CA THR A 308 -6.45 -36.62 23.46
C THR A 308 -7.98 -36.66 23.54
N GLU A 309 -8.64 -35.50 23.57
CA GLU A 309 -10.10 -35.37 23.57
C GLU A 309 -10.73 -36.02 22.34
N LEU A 310 -10.19 -35.77 21.15
CA LEU A 310 -10.63 -36.41 19.91
C LEU A 310 -10.46 -37.94 19.95
N GLN A 311 -9.43 -38.44 20.65
CA GLN A 311 -9.14 -39.88 20.79
C GLN A 311 -9.88 -40.58 21.94
N GLN A 312 -10.66 -39.87 22.78
CA GLN A 312 -11.28 -40.44 23.99
C GLN A 312 -12.14 -41.68 23.68
N GLY A 313 -11.56 -42.86 23.90
CA GLY A 313 -12.20 -44.17 23.69
C GLY A 313 -12.28 -44.66 22.24
N ARG A 314 -11.65 -43.97 21.29
CA ARG A 314 -11.72 -44.33 19.86
C ARG A 314 -10.39 -44.15 19.13
N ARG A 315 -10.20 -44.91 18.06
CA ARG A 315 -9.09 -44.70 17.13
C ARG A 315 -9.57 -43.77 16.03
N LEU A 316 -8.88 -42.63 15.85
CA LEU A 316 -9.15 -41.73 14.73
C LEU A 316 -8.76 -42.40 13.41
N ALA A 317 -9.55 -42.18 12.37
CA ALA A 317 -9.24 -42.59 11.00
C ALA A 317 -8.14 -41.72 10.38
N GLY A 318 -8.05 -40.44 10.80
CA GLY A 318 -7.05 -39.48 10.34
C GLY A 318 -7.14 -38.17 11.10
N VAL A 319 -6.16 -37.29 10.90
CA VAL A 319 -6.17 -35.91 11.41
C VAL A 319 -6.04 -34.93 10.25
N VAL A 320 -6.94 -33.95 10.19
CA VAL A 320 -6.80 -32.76 9.35
C VAL A 320 -6.25 -31.63 10.20
N LEU A 321 -5.08 -31.11 9.84
CA LEU A 321 -4.44 -29.97 10.48
C LEU A 321 -4.71 -28.69 9.67
N ASP A 322 -5.60 -27.83 10.13
CA ASP A 322 -5.96 -26.59 9.43
C ASP A 322 -5.09 -25.42 9.91
N LEU A 323 -4.17 -24.99 9.06
CA LEU A 323 -3.26 -23.86 9.30
C LEU A 323 -3.62 -22.61 8.48
N ARG A 324 -4.75 -22.64 7.75
CA ARG A 324 -5.18 -21.50 6.91
C ARG A 324 -5.44 -20.26 7.79
N GLY A 325 -4.99 -19.09 7.33
CA GLY A 325 -5.09 -17.85 8.09
C GLY A 325 -4.06 -17.69 9.23
N ASN A 326 -3.28 -18.72 9.55
CA ASN A 326 -2.33 -18.68 10.66
C ASN A 326 -1.02 -17.95 10.28
N THR A 327 -0.85 -16.74 10.80
CA THR A 327 0.34 -15.90 10.54
C THR A 327 1.60 -16.29 11.35
N GLY A 328 1.56 -17.43 12.04
CA GLY A 328 2.67 -18.02 12.78
C GLY A 328 2.66 -17.73 14.28
N GLY A 329 3.86 -17.57 14.86
CA GLY A 329 4.04 -17.35 16.29
C GLY A 329 5.31 -18.01 16.82
N SER A 330 5.21 -18.65 17.98
CA SER A 330 6.35 -19.27 18.65
C SER A 330 6.94 -20.44 17.84
N MET A 331 8.15 -20.24 17.32
CA MET A 331 8.94 -21.25 16.61
C MET A 331 9.06 -22.55 17.41
N ARG A 332 9.38 -22.47 18.71
CA ARG A 332 9.55 -23.65 19.57
C ARG A 332 8.27 -24.48 19.69
N HIS A 333 7.13 -23.83 19.86
CA HIS A 333 5.86 -24.54 20.02
C HIS A 333 5.33 -25.05 18.68
N ALA A 334 5.58 -24.33 17.58
CA ALA A 334 5.35 -24.84 16.23
C ALA A 334 6.16 -26.11 15.97
N SER A 335 7.48 -26.11 16.21
CA SER A 335 8.30 -27.32 16.08
C SER A 335 7.82 -28.45 16.99
N ARG A 336 7.34 -28.14 18.20
CA ARG A 336 6.79 -29.15 19.10
C ARG A 336 5.50 -29.80 18.57
N ILE A 337 4.69 -29.10 17.77
CA ILE A 337 3.54 -29.71 17.08
C ILE A 337 4.01 -30.81 16.11
N VAL A 338 5.14 -30.62 15.43
CA VAL A 338 5.70 -31.62 14.51
C VAL A 338 6.04 -32.94 15.22
N ASN A 339 6.50 -32.87 16.46
CA ASN A 339 6.86 -34.04 17.27
C ASN A 339 5.67 -34.99 17.56
N PHE A 340 4.43 -34.53 17.49
CA PHE A 340 3.26 -35.41 17.62
C PHE A 340 3.15 -36.39 16.44
N PHE A 341 3.82 -36.10 15.33
CA PHE A 341 3.70 -36.84 14.08
C PHE A 341 5.01 -37.48 13.62
N VAL A 342 6.17 -36.93 14.01
CA VAL A 342 7.51 -37.36 13.58
C VAL A 342 8.44 -37.51 14.79
N GLU A 343 9.31 -38.52 14.75
CA GLU A 343 10.19 -38.89 15.89
C GLU A 343 11.65 -38.47 15.71
N GLN A 344 12.10 -38.28 14.46
CA GLN A 344 13.49 -38.00 14.14
C GLN A 344 13.62 -37.12 12.89
N GLY A 345 14.78 -36.48 12.74
CA GLY A 345 15.09 -35.56 11.64
C GLY A 345 15.08 -34.09 12.06
N THR A 346 15.76 -33.25 11.29
CA THR A 346 15.86 -31.81 11.56
C THR A 346 14.55 -31.13 11.21
N ILE A 347 13.84 -30.51 12.16
CA ILE A 347 12.61 -29.74 11.88
C ILE A 347 12.96 -28.37 11.31
N ILE A 348 13.93 -27.70 11.94
CA ILE A 348 14.31 -26.35 11.58
C ILE A 348 15.77 -26.09 11.99
N ARG A 349 16.52 -25.43 11.11
CA ARG A 349 17.82 -24.82 11.41
C ARG A 349 17.69 -23.30 11.32
N THR A 350 18.44 -22.57 12.13
CA THR A 350 18.52 -21.11 12.07
C THR A 350 19.96 -20.65 11.97
N GLU A 351 20.17 -19.64 11.15
CA GLU A 351 21.51 -19.10 10.84
C GLU A 351 21.47 -17.57 10.80
N GLY A 352 22.49 -16.94 11.37
CA GLY A 352 22.72 -15.50 11.31
C GLY A 352 23.20 -15.03 9.94
N HIS A 353 23.51 -13.73 9.84
CA HIS A 353 23.99 -13.12 8.59
C HIS A 353 25.35 -13.68 8.12
N ASP A 354 26.13 -14.23 9.03
CA ASP A 354 27.44 -14.85 8.83
C ASP A 354 27.35 -16.38 8.66
N GLY A 355 26.14 -16.94 8.62
CA GLY A 355 25.88 -18.38 8.58
C GLY A 355 26.10 -19.08 9.92
N GLN A 356 26.45 -18.35 11.00
CA GLN A 356 26.71 -18.92 12.31
C GLN A 356 25.45 -18.92 13.20
N PRO A 357 25.42 -19.74 14.27
CA PRO A 357 24.40 -19.67 15.30
C PRO A 357 24.29 -18.28 15.93
N VAL A 358 23.06 -17.73 15.96
CA VAL A 358 22.80 -16.48 16.69
C VAL A 358 22.73 -16.75 18.19
N SER A 359 23.47 -15.98 18.98
CA SER A 359 23.50 -16.11 20.45
C SER A 359 22.10 -16.10 21.07
N ARG A 360 21.83 -17.05 21.98
CA ARG A 360 20.52 -17.27 22.65
C ARG A 360 19.34 -17.46 21.68
N LEU A 361 19.58 -17.76 20.42
CA LEU A 361 18.61 -18.35 19.51
C LEU A 361 18.94 -19.84 19.40
N THR A 362 17.91 -20.67 19.27
CA THR A 362 18.12 -22.12 19.10
C THR A 362 18.58 -22.38 17.66
N PRO A 363 19.83 -22.84 17.44
CA PRO A 363 20.38 -22.98 16.08
C PRO A 363 19.75 -24.13 15.30
N ARG A 364 19.26 -25.15 16.00
CA ARG A 364 18.66 -26.33 15.42
C ARG A 364 17.63 -26.91 16.36
N ILE A 365 16.47 -27.30 15.82
CA ILE A 365 15.48 -28.10 16.54
C ILE A 365 15.29 -29.38 15.73
N ASP A 366 15.67 -30.50 16.35
CA ASP A 366 15.39 -31.83 15.85
C ASP A 366 14.05 -32.34 16.38
N ALA A 367 13.41 -33.22 15.63
CA ALA A 367 12.24 -33.94 16.09
C ALA A 367 12.62 -34.81 17.29
N GLN A 368 11.69 -34.88 18.24
CA GLN A 368 11.84 -35.65 19.48
C GLN A 368 10.60 -36.50 19.68
N THR A 369 10.76 -37.67 20.29
CA THR A 369 9.62 -38.51 20.66
C THR A 369 8.77 -37.81 21.73
N GLU A 370 7.51 -37.52 21.43
CA GLU A 370 6.53 -37.05 22.42
C GLU A 370 5.77 -38.22 23.04
N ARG A 371 5.27 -38.01 24.26
CA ARG A 371 4.50 -39.03 25.00
C ARG A 371 3.20 -39.39 24.28
N LEU A 372 2.52 -38.41 23.70
CA LEU A 372 1.35 -38.60 22.86
C LEU A 372 1.79 -38.51 21.40
N ARG A 373 1.68 -39.62 20.67
CA ARG A 373 2.02 -39.71 19.24
C ARG A 373 0.80 -40.07 18.42
N TYR A 374 0.66 -39.43 17.27
CA TYR A 374 -0.31 -39.77 16.27
C TYR A 374 0.35 -40.40 15.03
N SER A 375 0.07 -41.67 14.79
CA SER A 375 0.64 -42.44 13.67
C SER A 375 -0.29 -42.59 12.47
N GLY A 376 -1.57 -42.20 12.58
CA GLY A 376 -2.53 -42.33 11.48
C GLY A 376 -2.31 -41.33 10.33
N PRO A 377 -3.14 -41.37 9.27
CA PRO A 377 -3.13 -40.42 8.16
C PRO A 377 -3.21 -38.95 8.61
N VAL A 378 -2.42 -38.07 7.99
CA VAL A 378 -2.43 -36.62 8.26
C VAL A 378 -2.49 -35.82 6.98
N VAL A 379 -3.41 -34.86 6.93
CA VAL A 379 -3.52 -33.87 5.86
C VAL A 379 -3.40 -32.47 6.46
N THR A 380 -2.56 -31.61 5.90
CA THR A 380 -2.34 -30.24 6.36
C THR A 380 -2.93 -29.25 5.36
N LEU A 381 -3.79 -28.35 5.82
CA LEU A 381 -4.40 -27.29 4.99
C LEU A 381 -3.62 -25.99 5.13
N ILE A 382 -3.28 -25.35 4.01
CA ILE A 382 -2.53 -24.08 3.95
C ILE A 382 -3.17 -23.08 2.97
N ASP A 383 -2.94 -21.80 3.23
CA ASP A 383 -3.35 -20.67 2.37
C ASP A 383 -2.26 -19.58 2.30
N ARG A 384 -2.49 -18.54 1.51
CA ARG A 384 -1.57 -17.40 1.36
C ARG A 384 -1.28 -16.62 2.66
N ARG A 385 -2.08 -16.83 3.71
CA ARG A 385 -1.90 -16.20 5.04
C ARG A 385 -1.16 -17.10 6.03
N THR A 386 -0.95 -18.36 5.68
CA THR A 386 -0.11 -19.30 6.41
C THR A 386 1.33 -18.79 6.38
N ALA A 387 1.91 -18.44 7.53
CA ALA A 387 3.23 -17.81 7.59
C ALA A 387 4.07 -18.27 8.80
N SER A 388 5.40 -18.19 8.69
CA SER A 388 6.35 -18.35 9.81
C SER A 388 6.16 -19.68 10.57
N GLY A 389 5.75 -19.64 11.85
CA GLY A 389 5.49 -20.85 12.65
C GLY A 389 4.57 -21.87 11.96
N ALA A 390 3.57 -21.41 11.20
CA ALA A 390 2.69 -22.30 10.44
C ALA A 390 3.42 -22.95 9.25
N GLU A 391 4.30 -22.22 8.57
CA GLU A 391 5.16 -22.73 7.50
C GLU A 391 6.18 -23.76 8.03
N ILE A 392 6.64 -23.61 9.27
CA ILE A 392 7.50 -24.62 9.92
C ILE A 392 6.74 -25.94 10.07
N VAL A 393 5.49 -25.91 10.56
CA VAL A 393 4.70 -27.14 10.73
C VAL A 393 4.37 -27.76 9.38
N ALA A 394 3.82 -26.97 8.44
CA ALA A 394 3.43 -27.47 7.13
C ALA A 394 4.64 -28.01 6.35
N GLY A 395 5.72 -27.23 6.27
CA GLY A 395 6.91 -27.60 5.49
C GLY A 395 7.68 -28.76 6.12
N ALA A 396 7.84 -28.80 7.45
CA ALA A 396 8.51 -29.93 8.09
C ALA A 396 7.73 -31.23 7.91
N LEU A 397 6.40 -31.23 8.12
CA LEU A 397 5.58 -32.42 7.91
C LEU A 397 5.56 -32.87 6.43
N LYS A 398 5.58 -31.92 5.49
CA LYS A 398 5.66 -32.22 4.06
C LYS A 398 7.00 -32.86 3.69
N MET A 399 8.11 -32.18 3.98
CA MET A 399 9.47 -32.59 3.59
C MET A 399 9.93 -33.87 4.32
N MET A 400 9.42 -34.12 5.52
CA MET A 400 9.64 -35.41 6.21
C MET A 400 8.71 -36.54 5.72
N GLY A 401 7.96 -36.34 4.64
CA GLY A 401 7.07 -37.34 4.06
C GLY A 401 5.87 -37.73 4.94
N ARG A 402 5.53 -36.91 5.93
CA ARG A 402 4.55 -37.26 6.98
C ARG A 402 3.12 -36.85 6.67
N SER A 403 2.93 -35.69 6.04
CA SER A 403 1.60 -35.13 5.74
C SER A 403 1.46 -34.83 4.26
N LEU A 404 0.28 -35.13 3.71
CA LEU A 404 -0.19 -34.52 2.48
C LEU A 404 -0.50 -33.04 2.77
N THR A 405 -0.01 -32.12 1.96
CA THR A 405 -0.28 -30.68 2.09
C THR A 405 -1.23 -30.21 0.99
N LEU A 406 -2.28 -29.47 1.36
CA LEU A 406 -3.40 -29.16 0.48
C LEU A 406 -3.82 -27.68 0.64
N GLY A 407 -4.26 -27.03 -0.44
CA GLY A 407 -4.73 -25.64 -0.42
C GLY A 407 -3.91 -24.73 -1.34
N ALA A 408 -3.53 -23.54 -0.89
CA ALA A 408 -2.77 -22.56 -1.69
C ALA A 408 -1.34 -22.35 -1.17
N GLN A 409 -0.44 -21.85 -2.03
CA GLN A 409 0.94 -21.52 -1.65
C GLN A 409 0.95 -20.54 -0.46
N SER A 410 1.77 -20.85 0.54
CA SER A 410 1.89 -20.06 1.77
C SER A 410 2.72 -18.78 1.59
N TYR A 411 2.81 -17.96 2.64
CA TYR A 411 3.25 -16.57 2.57
C TYR A 411 4.74 -16.38 2.17
N GLY A 412 5.62 -17.28 2.59
CA GLY A 412 7.06 -17.19 2.35
C GLY A 412 7.80 -16.29 3.33
N LYS A 413 7.55 -16.42 4.64
CA LYS A 413 8.31 -15.67 5.66
C LYS A 413 9.41 -16.52 6.27
N GLY A 414 10.57 -16.61 5.60
CA GLY A 414 11.72 -17.42 6.03
C GLY A 414 12.66 -16.78 7.07
N THR A 415 12.23 -15.75 7.80
CA THR A 415 13.09 -15.01 8.74
C THR A 415 12.59 -15.10 10.18
N VAL A 416 13.54 -15.15 11.11
CA VAL A 416 13.33 -15.21 12.56
C VAL A 416 13.63 -13.87 13.19
N GLN A 417 12.67 -13.38 13.97
CA GLN A 417 12.86 -12.20 14.79
C GLN A 417 13.05 -12.59 16.24
N LYS A 418 13.98 -11.91 16.93
CA LYS A 418 14.20 -12.04 18.36
C LYS A 418 13.90 -10.73 19.06
N ILE A 419 13.43 -10.84 20.30
CA ILE A 419 13.07 -9.69 21.14
C ILE A 419 14.22 -9.41 22.08
N TYR A 420 14.64 -8.16 22.10
CA TYR A 420 15.70 -7.64 22.92
C TYR A 420 15.13 -6.59 23.86
N PRO A 421 15.06 -6.85 25.18
CA PRO A 421 14.67 -5.82 26.13
C PRO A 421 15.74 -4.72 26.13
N LEU A 422 15.35 -3.50 25.76
CA LEU A 422 16.26 -2.36 25.70
C LEU A 422 16.41 -1.75 27.10
N ARG A 423 15.31 -1.53 27.83
CA ARG A 423 15.30 -1.09 29.24
C ARG A 423 14.85 -2.20 30.19
N LYS A 424 15.43 -2.23 31.40
CA LYS A 424 15.13 -3.25 32.43
C LYS A 424 14.33 -2.72 33.63
N SER A 425 14.38 -1.42 33.90
CA SER A 425 13.64 -0.73 34.99
C SER A 425 12.83 0.44 34.42
N GLY A 426 11.64 0.69 34.98
CA GLY A 426 10.71 1.71 34.46
C GLY A 426 9.81 1.18 33.34
N GLU A 427 9.55 1.99 32.31
CA GLU A 427 8.72 1.61 31.17
C GLU A 427 9.39 0.48 30.36
N LYS A 428 8.67 -0.63 30.13
CA LYS A 428 9.22 -1.79 29.43
C LYS A 428 9.30 -1.49 27.94
N VAL A 429 10.50 -1.22 27.45
CA VAL A 429 10.77 -1.05 26.01
C VAL A 429 11.57 -2.24 25.48
N SER A 430 11.09 -2.85 24.39
CA SER A 430 11.73 -3.98 23.73
C SER A 430 11.80 -3.78 22.22
N MET A 431 12.93 -4.16 21.63
CA MET A 431 13.12 -4.17 20.18
C MET A 431 12.96 -5.59 19.66
N LYS A 432 12.08 -5.79 18.69
CA LYS A 432 12.04 -7.01 17.89
C LYS A 432 12.89 -6.77 16.65
N LEU A 433 13.89 -7.61 16.43
CA LEU A 433 14.86 -7.48 15.33
C LEU A 433 14.95 -8.79 14.54
N THR A 434 15.02 -8.70 13.22
CA THR A 434 15.31 -9.84 12.33
C THR A 434 16.78 -10.22 12.45
N VAL A 435 17.07 -11.40 12.97
CA VAL A 435 18.45 -11.81 13.30
C VAL A 435 18.91 -13.09 12.62
N ALA A 436 17.98 -13.91 12.14
CA ALA A 436 18.32 -15.18 11.49
C ALA A 436 17.38 -15.48 10.34
N ARG A 437 17.87 -16.21 9.34
CA ARG A 437 17.02 -16.98 8.44
C ARG A 437 16.74 -18.35 9.06
N TYR A 438 15.62 -18.96 8.70
CA TYR A 438 15.40 -20.37 9.02
C TYR A 438 15.34 -21.23 7.76
N LEU A 439 15.86 -22.44 7.90
CA LEU A 439 15.89 -23.48 6.90
C LEU A 439 15.02 -24.63 7.41
N LEU A 440 14.11 -25.09 6.56
CA LEU A 440 13.28 -26.28 6.80
C LEU A 440 14.11 -27.55 6.48
N PRO A 441 13.55 -28.77 6.61
CA PRO A 441 14.26 -29.96 6.17
C PRO A 441 14.74 -29.83 4.72
N GLU A 442 15.76 -30.61 4.36
CA GLU A 442 16.41 -30.55 3.04
C GLU A 442 17.07 -29.19 2.72
N GLU A 443 17.37 -28.39 3.76
CA GLU A 443 17.99 -27.07 3.63
C GLU A 443 17.13 -26.05 2.86
N THR A 444 15.82 -26.27 2.85
CA THR A 444 14.89 -25.45 2.07
C THR A 444 14.68 -24.08 2.71
N PHE A 445 14.98 -23.02 1.95
CA PHE A 445 14.74 -21.64 2.35
C PHE A 445 13.45 -21.09 1.74
N VAL A 446 12.43 -20.90 2.57
CA VAL A 446 11.07 -20.52 2.08
C VAL A 446 10.85 -19.01 1.90
N ASN A 447 11.84 -18.14 2.14
CA ASN A 447 11.62 -16.70 2.11
C ASN A 447 11.31 -16.18 0.71
N GLY A 448 10.21 -15.44 0.56
CA GLY A 448 9.74 -14.91 -0.73
C GLY A 448 9.04 -15.94 -1.61
N VAL A 449 9.08 -17.23 -1.25
CA VAL A 449 8.47 -18.34 -2.00
C VAL A 449 7.29 -18.93 -1.23
N GLY A 450 7.52 -19.39 0.00
CA GLY A 450 6.54 -20.12 0.82
C GLY A 450 6.58 -21.64 0.61
N VAL A 451 5.94 -22.37 1.52
CA VAL A 451 5.64 -23.80 1.35
C VAL A 451 4.60 -23.97 0.25
N THR A 452 4.96 -24.76 -0.76
CA THR A 452 4.12 -25.15 -1.89
C THR A 452 3.25 -26.36 -1.52
N PRO A 453 1.92 -26.38 -1.75
CA PRO A 453 1.08 -27.53 -1.44
C PRO A 453 1.37 -28.73 -2.36
N ASP A 454 1.04 -29.94 -1.93
CA ASP A 454 1.08 -31.15 -2.79
C ASP A 454 -0.08 -31.16 -3.78
N ILE A 455 -1.25 -30.74 -3.30
CA ILE A 455 -2.47 -30.55 -4.09
C ILE A 455 -2.88 -29.09 -3.96
N ALA A 456 -2.62 -28.31 -5.00
CA ALA A 456 -3.07 -26.93 -5.05
C ALA A 456 -4.59 -26.87 -5.29
N LEU A 457 -5.32 -26.07 -4.51
CA LEU A 457 -6.73 -25.74 -4.72
C LEU A 457 -6.88 -24.23 -4.84
N GLY A 458 -7.76 -23.75 -5.72
CA GLY A 458 -7.95 -22.34 -6.00
C GLY A 458 -9.43 -21.97 -6.12
N THR A 459 -9.85 -20.89 -5.47
CA THR A 459 -11.24 -20.42 -5.53
C THR A 459 -11.55 -19.79 -6.89
N LEU A 460 -12.50 -20.35 -7.66
CA LEU A 460 -12.97 -19.69 -8.88
C LEU A 460 -14.07 -18.68 -8.53
N TRP A 461 -13.87 -17.43 -8.95
CA TRP A 461 -14.91 -16.42 -8.85
C TRP A 461 -15.84 -16.53 -10.07
N LEU A 462 -17.12 -16.81 -9.83
CA LEU A 462 -18.16 -16.78 -10.85
C LEU A 462 -18.88 -15.43 -10.77
N ASP A 463 -18.21 -14.39 -11.28
CA ASP A 463 -18.90 -13.16 -11.62
C ASP A 463 -19.63 -13.39 -12.96
N PRO A 464 -20.94 -13.09 -13.06
CA PRO A 464 -21.67 -13.14 -14.34
C PRO A 464 -20.97 -12.37 -15.47
N ASP A 465 -20.16 -11.37 -15.13
CA ASP A 465 -19.47 -10.47 -16.06
C ASP A 465 -17.94 -10.71 -16.15
N GLN A 466 -17.34 -11.50 -15.23
CA GLN A 466 -15.92 -11.88 -15.25
C GLN A 466 -15.61 -13.25 -14.57
N VAL A 467 -15.30 -14.28 -15.36
CA VAL A 467 -14.67 -15.50 -14.80
C VAL A 467 -13.16 -15.26 -14.67
N VAL A 468 -12.70 -14.77 -13.51
CA VAL A 468 -11.27 -14.55 -13.23
C VAL A 468 -10.65 -15.82 -12.62
N LEU A 469 -9.57 -16.33 -13.23
CA LEU A 469 -8.71 -17.35 -12.61
C LEU A 469 -7.75 -16.68 -11.61
N PRO A 470 -7.69 -17.13 -10.34
CA PRO A 470 -6.72 -16.64 -9.35
C PRO A 470 -5.27 -16.80 -9.81
N ASP A 471 -4.37 -15.98 -9.25
CA ASP A 471 -2.92 -16.14 -9.44
C ASP A 471 -2.37 -17.51 -9.01
N ASP A 472 -3.13 -18.31 -8.24
CA ASP A 472 -2.78 -19.67 -7.77
C ASP A 472 -2.56 -20.68 -8.92
N PHE A 473 -2.92 -20.31 -10.15
CA PHE A 473 -2.77 -21.11 -11.36
C PHE A 473 -1.51 -20.78 -12.19
N ARG A 474 -0.62 -19.88 -11.73
CA ARG A 474 0.70 -19.65 -12.35
C ARG A 474 1.73 -20.62 -11.78
N GLU A 475 2.61 -21.18 -12.61
CA GLU A 475 3.61 -22.18 -12.17
C GLU A 475 4.52 -21.63 -11.03
N PRO A 476 4.82 -22.43 -9.99
CA PRO A 476 5.82 -22.09 -8.98
C PRO A 476 7.19 -21.82 -9.61
N ALA A 477 7.95 -20.87 -9.06
CA ALA A 477 9.29 -20.53 -9.53
C ALA A 477 10.26 -21.75 -9.52
N GLU A 478 10.03 -22.72 -8.64
CA GLU A 478 10.84 -23.93 -8.49
C GLU A 478 10.82 -24.85 -9.73
N LEU A 479 9.76 -24.82 -10.55
CA LEU A 479 9.68 -25.63 -11.78
C LEU A 479 10.36 -24.98 -13.00
N ARG A 480 10.83 -23.73 -12.89
CA ARG A 480 11.49 -23.02 -14.00
C ARG A 480 12.96 -23.36 -14.20
N GLY A 481 13.55 -24.21 -13.36
CA GLY A 481 14.97 -24.55 -13.51
C GLY A 481 15.89 -23.34 -13.40
N GLU A 482 15.46 -22.25 -12.78
CA GLU A 482 16.36 -21.18 -12.34
C GLU A 482 17.09 -21.70 -11.12
N GLY A 483 18.23 -22.33 -11.39
CA GLY A 483 19.12 -22.88 -10.38
C GLY A 483 19.44 -21.86 -9.30
N SER A 484 19.80 -22.41 -8.14
CA SER A 484 20.44 -21.78 -7.00
C SER A 484 21.76 -21.06 -7.36
N GLY A 485 21.68 -20.07 -8.24
CA GLY A 485 22.77 -19.24 -8.71
C GLY A 485 22.78 -17.89 -8.00
N ARG A 486 23.97 -17.44 -7.63
CA ARG A 486 24.21 -16.09 -7.11
C ARG A 486 23.69 -15.05 -8.12
N GLY A 487 22.64 -14.33 -7.76
CA GLY A 487 22.17 -13.14 -8.48
C GLY A 487 20.88 -13.34 -9.29
N GLY A 488 19.74 -13.17 -8.63
CA GLY A 488 18.44 -12.88 -9.24
C GLY A 488 17.80 -11.68 -8.51
N LEU A 489 18.33 -10.50 -8.79
CA LEU A 489 17.91 -9.17 -8.29
C LEU A 489 16.70 -8.70 -9.16
N ASP A 490 15.66 -8.03 -8.66
CA ASP A 490 15.72 -6.66 -8.14
C ASP A 490 14.59 -6.38 -7.12
N GLY A 491 14.93 -6.41 -5.83
CA GLY A 491 14.22 -5.78 -4.72
C GLY A 491 15.10 -4.71 -4.08
N ARG A 492 15.63 -3.77 -4.88
CA ARG A 492 16.90 -3.05 -4.63
C ARG A 492 17.09 -2.32 -3.29
N ARG A 493 16.13 -2.24 -2.35
CA ARG A 493 16.37 -1.64 -1.03
C ARG A 493 15.64 -2.26 0.17
N ASN A 494 15.01 -3.45 0.06
CA ASN A 494 14.34 -4.04 1.24
C ASN A 494 14.19 -5.59 1.17
N PRO A 495 15.20 -6.36 1.63
CA PRO A 495 15.22 -7.84 1.53
C PRO A 495 14.21 -8.57 2.44
N GLY A 496 13.50 -7.87 3.33
CA GLY A 496 12.45 -8.44 4.19
C GLY A 496 11.06 -8.53 3.55
N ALA A 497 10.91 -8.13 2.27
CA ALA A 497 9.64 -8.08 1.58
C ALA A 497 9.26 -9.44 0.95
N GLY A 498 8.69 -10.36 1.72
CA GLY A 498 7.76 -11.35 1.15
C GLY A 498 6.59 -10.66 0.42
N ARG A 499 5.80 -11.41 -0.36
CA ARG A 499 4.75 -10.89 -1.27
C ARG A 499 3.87 -9.78 -0.65
N GLU A 500 3.58 -8.73 -1.43
CA GLU A 500 2.60 -7.69 -1.06
C GLU A 500 1.20 -8.30 -0.92
N GLN A 501 0.43 -7.83 0.07
CA GLN A 501 -0.96 -8.21 0.24
C GLN A 501 -1.78 -7.56 -0.88
N ALA A 502 -2.39 -8.36 -1.74
CA ALA A 502 -3.52 -7.92 -2.53
C ALA A 502 -4.63 -7.52 -1.55
N THR A 503 -4.95 -6.23 -1.48
CA THR A 503 -6.10 -5.72 -0.74
C THR A 503 -7.35 -6.20 -1.46
N SER A 504 -7.95 -7.30 -0.97
CA SER A 504 -9.26 -7.76 -1.44
C SER A 504 -10.30 -6.70 -1.09
N GLY A 505 -10.75 -5.95 -2.11
CA GLY A 505 -11.95 -5.15 -2.03
C GLY A 505 -13.14 -6.04 -1.65
N ILE A 506 -13.95 -5.53 -0.73
CA ILE A 506 -15.18 -6.16 -0.27
C ILE A 506 -16.19 -6.05 -1.43
N ASN A 507 -16.35 -7.09 -2.24
CA ASN A 507 -17.49 -7.24 -3.13
C ASN A 507 -18.23 -8.55 -2.83
N SER A 508 -19.50 -8.40 -2.53
CA SER A 508 -20.49 -9.40 -2.15
C SER A 508 -20.97 -10.23 -3.34
N ALA A 509 -20.07 -10.96 -4.00
CA ALA A 509 -20.43 -11.99 -4.99
C ALA A 509 -20.51 -13.38 -4.33
N PRO A 510 -21.43 -14.26 -4.76
CA PRO A 510 -21.51 -15.62 -4.25
C PRO A 510 -20.24 -16.40 -4.60
N VAL A 511 -19.48 -16.81 -3.58
CA VAL A 511 -18.22 -17.55 -3.72
C VAL A 511 -18.54 -19.03 -3.95
N MET A 512 -18.03 -19.62 -5.03
CA MET A 512 -18.02 -21.07 -5.21
C MET A 512 -16.57 -21.56 -5.20
N ASN A 513 -16.17 -22.32 -4.19
CA ASN A 513 -14.84 -22.94 -4.16
C ASN A 513 -14.81 -24.09 -5.16
N LEU A 514 -14.08 -23.95 -6.28
CA LEU A 514 -13.87 -25.02 -7.25
C LEU A 514 -12.49 -25.66 -7.04
N LEU A 515 -12.38 -26.97 -7.16
CA LEU A 515 -11.12 -27.70 -7.02
C LEU A 515 -10.30 -27.56 -8.29
N SER A 516 -9.10 -27.00 -8.15
CA SER A 516 -8.12 -26.94 -9.23
C SER A 516 -6.87 -27.75 -8.88
N ALA A 517 -7.02 -29.05 -8.65
CA ALA A 517 -5.88 -29.88 -8.28
C ALA A 517 -4.78 -29.87 -9.36
N ARG A 518 -3.74 -29.06 -9.13
CA ARG A 518 -2.41 -29.27 -9.71
C ARG A 518 -1.61 -30.08 -8.69
N VAL A 519 -1.19 -31.27 -9.10
CA VAL A 519 -0.21 -32.09 -8.36
C VAL A 519 1.16 -31.69 -8.87
N LEU A 520 2.02 -31.19 -7.98
CA LEU A 520 3.25 -30.48 -8.38
C LEU A 520 4.48 -31.39 -8.52
N GLU A 521 4.40 -32.68 -8.15
CA GLU A 521 5.49 -33.66 -8.32
C GLU A 521 5.01 -34.99 -8.92
N GLY A 522 5.69 -35.48 -9.97
CA GLY A 522 5.80 -36.92 -10.27
C GLY A 522 4.65 -37.61 -11.01
N TRP A 523 3.85 -36.92 -11.82
CA TRP A 523 2.96 -37.58 -12.78
C TRP A 523 3.67 -37.76 -14.12
N ALA A 524 4.59 -38.73 -14.21
CA ALA A 524 5.02 -39.23 -15.50
C ALA A 524 3.85 -40.01 -16.15
N PRO A 525 3.54 -39.80 -17.43
CA PRO A 525 2.57 -40.63 -18.14
C PRO A 525 3.23 -41.98 -18.46
N GLY A 526 3.10 -42.94 -17.57
CA GLY A 526 3.57 -44.31 -17.78
C GLY A 526 2.99 -45.24 -16.74
N GLU A 527 2.56 -46.42 -17.17
CA GLU A 527 1.97 -47.50 -16.37
C GLU A 527 0.55 -47.27 -15.84
N ALA A 528 -0.37 -47.07 -16.78
CA ALA A 528 -1.60 -47.83 -16.69
C ALA A 528 -1.24 -49.31 -16.95
N THR A 529 -1.05 -50.10 -15.90
CA THR A 529 -1.16 -51.56 -16.05
C THR A 529 -2.59 -51.87 -16.45
N THR A 530 -2.72 -52.38 -17.66
CA THR A 530 -3.92 -52.93 -18.24
C THR A 530 -4.47 -54.06 -17.37
N GLU A 531 -5.48 -53.77 -16.54
CA GLU A 531 -6.47 -54.77 -16.17
C GLU A 531 -7.87 -54.24 -16.55
N SER A 532 -8.44 -54.90 -17.54
CA SER A 532 -9.79 -54.66 -18.07
C SER A 532 -10.86 -54.90 -17.00
N PRO A 533 -11.87 -54.04 -16.86
CA PRO A 533 -13.03 -54.33 -16.04
C PRO A 533 -14.05 -55.15 -16.85
N GLU A 534 -13.81 -56.44 -17.00
CA GLU A 534 -14.87 -57.41 -17.30
C GLU A 534 -15.09 -58.32 -16.08
N SER A 535 -15.92 -57.87 -15.15
CA SER A 535 -16.75 -58.80 -14.38
C SER A 535 -18.12 -58.17 -14.15
N LYS A 536 -19.13 -58.77 -14.78
CA LYS A 536 -20.54 -58.40 -14.62
C LYS A 536 -20.95 -58.52 -13.16
N PRO A 537 -21.70 -57.57 -12.59
CA PRO A 537 -22.27 -57.73 -11.27
C PRO A 537 -23.33 -58.85 -11.28
N ARG A 538 -23.13 -59.86 -10.43
CA ARG A 538 -24.15 -60.87 -10.11
C ARG A 538 -25.31 -60.18 -9.41
N GLN A 539 -26.52 -60.35 -9.95
CA GLN A 539 -27.77 -60.03 -9.27
C GLN A 539 -27.90 -60.88 -8.01
N VAL A 540 -28.01 -60.23 -6.86
CA VAL A 540 -28.56 -60.82 -5.64
C VAL A 540 -29.82 -60.01 -5.31
N THR A 541 -30.96 -60.69 -5.39
CA THR A 541 -32.27 -60.21 -4.96
C THR A 541 -32.38 -60.30 -3.44
N SER A 542 -32.64 -59.17 -2.76
CA SER A 542 -33.64 -59.04 -1.69
C SER A 542 -33.51 -57.68 -0.99
N GLN A 543 -34.66 -57.21 -0.50
CA GLN A 543 -34.98 -55.86 -0.05
C GLN A 543 -34.44 -55.57 1.36
N ALA A 544 -33.84 -54.40 1.56
CA ALA A 544 -34.01 -53.55 2.77
C ALA A 544 -33.27 -52.21 2.58
N GLU A 545 -33.95 -51.14 2.96
CA GLU A 545 -33.58 -49.74 2.77
C GLU A 545 -32.40 -49.29 3.65
N THR A 546 -31.37 -48.68 3.04
CA THR A 546 -30.72 -47.38 3.34
C THR A 546 -29.32 -47.40 2.74
N ASN A 547 -29.18 -46.69 1.61
CA ASN A 547 -27.98 -46.63 0.79
C ASN A 547 -26.94 -45.68 1.40
N SER A 548 -25.80 -46.22 1.83
CA SER A 548 -24.51 -45.50 1.79
C SER A 548 -23.50 -46.38 1.06
N ALA A 549 -23.12 -45.98 -0.16
CA ALA A 549 -22.05 -46.64 -0.93
C ALA A 549 -20.70 -46.49 -0.19
N PRO A 550 -19.79 -47.47 -0.28
CA PRO A 550 -18.48 -47.37 0.35
C PRO A 550 -17.64 -46.29 -0.36
N GLY A 551 -17.32 -45.20 0.35
CA GLY A 551 -16.38 -44.16 -0.11
C GLY A 551 -16.93 -42.75 -0.31
N VAL A 552 -18.14 -42.42 0.18
CA VAL A 552 -18.70 -41.06 0.10
C VAL A 552 -18.63 -40.38 1.47
N SER A 553 -18.08 -39.16 1.52
CA SER A 553 -18.04 -38.31 2.72
C SER A 553 -19.46 -37.95 3.17
N ASP A 554 -19.84 -38.34 4.38
CA ASP A 554 -21.12 -37.98 5.04
C ASP A 554 -20.97 -36.70 5.90
N LEU A 555 -20.21 -35.73 5.41
CA LEU A 555 -20.07 -34.43 6.07
C LEU A 555 -21.39 -33.65 5.95
N PRO A 556 -21.83 -32.91 6.99
CA PRO A 556 -22.97 -32.02 6.86
C PRO A 556 -22.71 -31.02 5.72
N GLY A 557 -23.73 -30.53 5.01
CA GLY A 557 -23.55 -29.69 3.80
C GLY A 557 -24.15 -30.29 2.52
N ASP A 558 -24.25 -31.62 2.43
CA ASP A 558 -25.01 -32.28 1.36
C ASP A 558 -26.53 -32.05 1.49
N ALA A 559 -26.99 -31.54 2.66
CA ALA A 559 -28.35 -31.07 2.94
C ALA A 559 -28.54 -29.54 2.84
N GLY A 560 -27.56 -28.78 2.30
CA GLY A 560 -27.69 -27.33 2.08
C GLY A 560 -27.27 -26.43 3.26
N GLU A 561 -26.42 -26.91 4.17
CA GLU A 561 -25.83 -26.08 5.22
C GLU A 561 -24.56 -25.36 4.74
N ASP A 562 -24.54 -24.02 4.82
CA ASP A 562 -23.44 -23.16 4.32
C ASP A 562 -22.05 -23.47 4.91
N ARG A 563 -22.01 -24.06 6.11
CA ARG A 563 -20.78 -24.29 6.89
C ARG A 563 -19.84 -25.38 6.33
N PHE A 564 -20.19 -26.04 5.22
CA PHE A 564 -19.40 -27.14 4.66
C PHE A 564 -19.20 -27.08 3.12
N ASN A 565 -19.31 -25.90 2.51
CA ASN A 565 -18.79 -25.63 1.16
C ASN A 565 -17.24 -25.48 1.11
N ASP A 566 -16.54 -25.96 2.13
CA ASP A 566 -15.08 -25.95 2.23
C ASP A 566 -14.49 -27.18 1.54
N MET A 567 -14.12 -27.02 0.28
CA MET A 567 -13.58 -28.09 -0.56
C MET A 567 -12.21 -28.58 -0.11
N ASP A 568 -11.42 -27.73 0.53
CA ASP A 568 -10.11 -28.12 1.05
C ASP A 568 -10.29 -29.17 2.14
N LEU A 569 -11.21 -28.88 3.07
CA LEU A 569 -11.55 -29.78 4.16
C LEU A 569 -12.22 -31.05 3.66
N ARG A 570 -13.13 -30.95 2.68
CA ARG A 570 -13.83 -32.12 2.12
C ARG A 570 -12.86 -33.09 1.47
N LEU A 571 -11.97 -32.60 0.60
CA LEU A 571 -10.98 -33.46 -0.04
C LEU A 571 -10.03 -34.07 1.00
N ALA A 572 -9.57 -33.31 1.99
CA ALA A 572 -8.74 -33.84 3.06
C ALA A 572 -9.43 -34.95 3.85
N HIS A 573 -10.73 -34.78 4.14
CA HIS A 573 -11.56 -35.76 4.84
C HIS A 573 -11.72 -37.05 4.05
N GLU A 574 -12.05 -36.97 2.76
CA GLU A 574 -12.19 -38.14 1.90
C GLU A 574 -10.88 -38.91 1.72
N VAL A 575 -9.76 -38.20 1.52
CA VAL A 575 -8.43 -38.83 1.39
C VAL A 575 -8.15 -39.66 2.65
N ILE A 576 -8.43 -39.09 3.81
CA ILE A 576 -8.28 -39.76 5.10
C ILE A 576 -9.16 -41.01 5.20
N LEU A 577 -10.44 -40.92 4.85
CA LEU A 577 -11.36 -42.07 4.95
C LEU A 577 -10.96 -43.24 4.04
N THR A 578 -10.31 -42.94 2.91
CA THR A 578 -9.75 -43.99 2.02
C THR A 578 -8.40 -44.52 2.46
N ALA A 579 -7.70 -43.79 3.33
CA ALA A 579 -6.39 -44.21 3.82
C ALA A 579 -6.52 -45.29 4.89
N GLN A 580 -5.61 -46.26 4.85
CA GLN A 580 -5.55 -47.33 5.85
C GLN A 580 -4.27 -47.21 6.69
N GLY A 581 -4.36 -47.62 7.96
CA GLY A 581 -3.19 -47.78 8.81
C GLY A 581 -2.48 -46.47 9.15
N ASN A 582 -1.21 -46.36 8.77
CA ASN A 582 -0.29 -45.25 9.05
C ASN A 582 0.20 -44.56 7.77
N ALA A 583 -0.72 -44.36 6.81
CA ALA A 583 -0.40 -43.91 5.45
C ALA A 583 0.56 -42.71 5.40
N THR A 584 1.60 -42.82 4.56
CA THR A 584 2.62 -41.79 4.34
C THR A 584 2.12 -40.70 3.37
N ARG A 585 2.85 -39.58 3.25
CA ARG A 585 2.54 -38.52 2.26
C ARG A 585 2.38 -39.10 0.86
N GLU A 586 3.29 -39.95 0.40
CA GLU A 586 3.25 -40.53 -0.95
C GLU A 586 1.99 -41.38 -1.20
N GLN A 587 1.62 -42.19 -0.19
CA GLN A 587 0.41 -43.02 -0.26
C GLN A 587 -0.86 -42.16 -0.26
N LEU A 588 -0.90 -41.10 0.56
CA LEU A 588 -2.01 -40.14 0.57
C LEU A 588 -2.13 -39.37 -0.75
N ILE A 589 -1.02 -38.99 -1.37
CA ILE A 589 -1.02 -38.40 -2.71
C ILE A 589 -1.61 -39.36 -3.74
N ALA A 590 -1.27 -40.66 -3.67
CA ALA A 590 -1.81 -41.67 -4.57
C ALA A 590 -3.33 -41.87 -4.39
N LEU A 591 -3.80 -41.90 -3.14
CA LEU A 591 -5.22 -42.03 -2.79
C LEU A 591 -6.05 -40.78 -3.16
N ALA A 592 -5.45 -39.60 -3.12
CA ALA A 592 -6.14 -38.36 -3.48
C ALA A 592 -6.45 -38.27 -4.99
N ARG A 593 -5.69 -38.95 -5.85
CA ARG A 593 -5.85 -38.85 -7.32
C ARG A 593 -7.28 -39.18 -7.81
N PRO A 594 -7.89 -40.33 -7.47
CA PRO A 594 -9.25 -40.64 -7.89
C PRO A 594 -10.30 -39.67 -7.33
N GLN A 595 -10.15 -39.22 -6.08
CA GLN A 595 -11.10 -38.30 -5.43
C GLN A 595 -11.06 -36.91 -6.03
N VAL A 596 -9.86 -36.39 -6.29
CA VAL A 596 -9.65 -35.16 -7.04
C VAL A 596 -10.38 -35.21 -8.38
N ARG A 597 -10.20 -36.31 -9.14
CA ARG A 597 -10.86 -36.48 -10.45
C ARG A 597 -12.38 -36.53 -10.32
N HIS A 598 -12.88 -37.24 -9.31
CA HIS A 598 -14.31 -37.33 -9.03
C HIS A 598 -14.91 -35.94 -8.77
N TRP A 599 -14.34 -35.16 -7.86
CA TRP A 599 -14.88 -33.85 -7.55
C TRP A 599 -14.70 -32.83 -8.66
N GLN A 600 -13.64 -32.91 -9.46
CA GLN A 600 -13.53 -32.13 -10.69
C GLN A 600 -14.72 -32.39 -11.64
N GLN A 601 -15.16 -33.64 -11.77
CA GLN A 601 -16.33 -34.00 -12.57
C GLN A 601 -17.63 -33.46 -11.94
N VAL A 602 -17.84 -33.67 -10.64
CA VAL A 602 -19.05 -33.21 -9.92
C VAL A 602 -19.18 -31.69 -9.96
N GLN A 603 -18.10 -30.97 -9.66
CA GLN A 603 -18.07 -29.52 -9.67
C GLN A 603 -18.16 -28.95 -11.08
N GLY A 604 -17.56 -29.60 -12.08
CA GLY A 604 -17.78 -29.28 -13.50
C GLY A 604 -19.26 -29.41 -13.88
N GLY A 605 -19.95 -30.44 -13.40
CA GLY A 605 -21.39 -30.61 -13.56
C GLY A 605 -22.21 -29.51 -12.88
N ARG A 606 -21.92 -29.19 -11.61
CA ARG A 606 -22.59 -28.10 -10.86
C ARG A 606 -22.37 -26.74 -11.51
N LEU A 607 -21.15 -26.45 -11.94
CA LEU A 607 -20.80 -25.23 -12.69
C LEU A 607 -21.63 -25.14 -13.98
N THR A 608 -21.75 -26.24 -14.72
CA THR A 608 -22.55 -26.31 -15.94
C THR A 608 -24.03 -26.03 -15.66
N THR A 609 -24.59 -26.61 -14.59
CA THR A 609 -25.98 -26.39 -14.18
C THR A 609 -26.22 -24.96 -13.69
N LEU A 610 -25.30 -24.41 -12.88
CA LEU A 610 -25.39 -23.05 -12.36
C LEU A 610 -25.30 -22.01 -13.48
N ALA A 611 -24.37 -22.21 -14.42
CA ALA A 611 -24.25 -21.36 -15.60
C ALA A 611 -25.53 -21.39 -16.45
N LYS A 612 -26.09 -22.58 -16.72
CA LYS A 612 -27.38 -22.72 -17.40
C LYS A 612 -28.51 -21.99 -16.67
N SER A 613 -28.59 -22.10 -15.34
CA SER A 613 -29.62 -21.43 -14.54
C SER A 613 -29.50 -19.90 -14.51
N ARG A 614 -28.31 -19.37 -14.80
CA ARG A 614 -28.03 -17.92 -14.84
C ARG A 614 -27.86 -17.40 -16.26
N SER A 615 -28.29 -18.17 -17.27
CA SER A 615 -28.14 -17.82 -18.69
C SER A 615 -26.70 -17.52 -19.12
N ILE A 616 -25.71 -18.04 -18.38
CA ILE A 616 -24.29 -18.00 -18.75
C ILE A 616 -24.07 -19.13 -19.75
N PRO A 617 -23.72 -18.85 -21.01
CA PRO A 617 -23.61 -19.87 -22.05
C PRO A 617 -22.42 -20.80 -21.77
N LEU A 618 -22.67 -21.95 -21.13
CA LEU A 618 -21.75 -23.08 -21.08
C LEU A 618 -22.34 -24.20 -21.94
N ASP A 619 -21.89 -24.31 -23.19
CA ASP A 619 -22.33 -25.34 -24.12
C ASP A 619 -21.94 -26.74 -23.63
N ALA A 620 -22.92 -27.51 -23.16
CA ALA A 620 -22.77 -28.81 -22.51
C ALA A 620 -22.40 -29.98 -23.45
N GLY A 621 -21.84 -29.68 -24.64
CA GLY A 621 -21.33 -30.66 -25.61
C GLY A 621 -19.84 -30.55 -25.90
N LYS A 622 -19.15 -29.54 -25.34
CA LYS A 622 -17.71 -29.32 -25.53
C LYS A 622 -17.08 -29.04 -24.16
N ASN A 623 -16.58 -30.08 -23.50
CA ASN A 623 -15.73 -29.90 -22.32
C ASN A 623 -14.69 -28.81 -22.62
N PRO A 624 -14.58 -27.74 -21.81
CA PRO A 624 -13.67 -26.66 -22.13
C PRO A 624 -12.23 -27.17 -22.09
N GLY A 625 -11.46 -26.85 -23.14
CA GLY A 625 -10.18 -27.48 -23.50
C GLY A 625 -9.04 -27.35 -22.48
N TRP A 626 -9.28 -26.73 -21.32
CA TRP A 626 -8.34 -26.67 -20.22
C TRP A 626 -8.31 -27.94 -19.35
N MET A 627 -9.35 -28.79 -19.40
CA MET A 627 -9.40 -30.08 -18.69
C MET A 627 -8.67 -31.24 -19.40
N ARG A 628 -8.12 -31.04 -20.60
CA ARG A 628 -7.43 -32.09 -21.40
C ARG A 628 -5.98 -31.76 -21.78
N ARG A 629 -5.31 -30.85 -21.07
CA ARG A 629 -3.90 -30.52 -21.38
C ARG A 629 -2.95 -31.36 -20.52
N SER A 630 -2.39 -32.42 -21.12
CA SER A 630 -1.06 -32.89 -20.72
C SER A 630 -0.03 -31.84 -21.16
N PRO A 631 1.07 -31.62 -20.40
CA PRO A 631 2.15 -30.73 -20.82
C PRO A 631 2.67 -31.18 -22.19
N GLY A 632 2.78 -30.23 -23.12
CA GLY A 632 3.32 -30.51 -24.44
C GLY A 632 4.79 -30.91 -24.33
N THR A 633 5.20 -31.92 -25.10
CA THR A 633 6.62 -32.31 -25.19
C THR A 633 7.46 -31.13 -25.72
N GLU A 634 8.73 -31.07 -25.34
CA GLU A 634 9.69 -30.04 -25.76
C GLU A 634 9.70 -29.80 -27.29
N GLN A 635 9.45 -30.86 -28.08
CA GLN A 635 9.27 -30.79 -29.53
C GLN A 635 8.01 -30.02 -29.97
N GLN A 636 6.90 -30.11 -29.23
CA GLN A 636 5.68 -29.35 -29.50
C GLN A 636 5.84 -27.88 -29.10
N VAL A 637 6.61 -27.59 -28.06
CA VAL A 637 6.98 -26.22 -27.65
C VAL A 637 7.90 -25.58 -28.69
N ARG A 638 8.92 -26.30 -29.17
CA ARG A 638 9.78 -25.85 -30.28
C ARG A 638 9.02 -25.63 -31.59
N LYS A 639 8.08 -26.52 -31.95
CA LYS A 639 7.26 -26.37 -33.15
C LYS A 639 6.30 -25.17 -33.07
N ARG A 640 5.88 -24.78 -31.86
CA ARG A 640 5.02 -23.62 -31.60
C ARG A 640 5.77 -22.28 -31.59
N LEU A 641 6.98 -22.23 -31.04
CA LEU A 641 7.85 -21.05 -31.09
C LEU A 641 8.30 -20.71 -32.52
N LEU A 642 8.20 -21.67 -33.45
CA LEU A 642 8.51 -21.53 -34.87
C LEU A 642 7.26 -21.33 -35.76
N ALA A 643 6.05 -21.30 -35.21
CA ALA A 643 4.83 -21.05 -35.97
C ALA A 643 4.61 -19.53 -36.15
N PRO A 644 4.15 -19.06 -37.32
CA PRO A 644 3.89 -17.64 -37.53
C PRO A 644 2.79 -17.16 -36.57
N PRO A 645 2.94 -15.97 -35.94
CA PRO A 645 1.96 -15.43 -35.00
C PRO A 645 0.59 -15.23 -35.68
N PRO A 646 -0.53 -15.40 -34.94
CA PRO A 646 -1.85 -15.17 -35.49
C PRO A 646 -2.00 -13.72 -35.94
N GLN A 647 -2.55 -13.51 -37.15
CA GLN A 647 -2.82 -12.17 -37.66
C GLN A 647 -4.15 -11.68 -37.07
N LEU A 648 -4.06 -10.68 -36.20
CA LEU A 648 -5.21 -10.03 -35.57
C LEU A 648 -5.23 -8.56 -35.97
N ASP A 649 -6.44 -8.00 -36.07
CA ASP A 649 -6.68 -6.59 -36.29
C ASP A 649 -7.59 -6.08 -35.17
N ALA A 650 -7.14 -5.10 -34.39
CA ALA A 650 -7.85 -4.59 -33.23
C ALA A 650 -8.04 -3.08 -33.31
N GLU A 651 -9.21 -2.64 -32.90
CA GLU A 651 -9.64 -1.26 -32.88
C GLU A 651 -10.23 -0.96 -31.49
N LEU A 652 -9.83 0.17 -30.92
CA LEU A 652 -10.44 0.70 -29.70
C LEU A 652 -11.43 1.78 -30.12
N LEU A 653 -12.71 1.54 -29.85
CA LEU A 653 -13.78 2.49 -30.00
C LEU A 653 -13.93 3.27 -28.70
N LEU A 654 -13.50 4.52 -28.74
CA LEU A 654 -13.69 5.52 -27.70
C LEU A 654 -14.63 6.61 -28.21
N PRO A 655 -15.40 7.27 -27.34
CA PRO A 655 -15.98 8.57 -27.67
C PRO A 655 -14.89 9.51 -28.18
N GLU A 656 -15.23 10.38 -29.14
CA GLU A 656 -14.28 11.38 -29.67
C GLU A 656 -13.70 12.27 -28.55
N GLN A 657 -14.49 12.47 -27.49
CA GLN A 657 -14.11 13.21 -26.31
C GLN A 657 -14.78 12.63 -25.06
N LEU A 658 -14.01 12.46 -23.99
CA LEU A 658 -14.49 12.08 -22.66
C LEU A 658 -14.73 13.34 -21.82
N GLU A 659 -15.95 13.58 -21.35
CA GLU A 659 -16.24 14.78 -20.54
C GLU A 659 -16.07 14.52 -19.03
N ALA A 660 -15.50 15.49 -18.32
CA ALA A 660 -15.36 15.41 -16.87
C ALA A 660 -16.73 15.35 -16.18
N GLY A 661 -16.90 14.36 -15.30
CA GLY A 661 -18.17 14.09 -14.62
C GLY A 661 -19.12 13.16 -15.38
N GLU A 662 -18.77 12.74 -16.60
CA GLU A 662 -19.56 11.83 -17.41
C GLU A 662 -19.18 10.36 -17.15
N GLU A 663 -20.17 9.48 -17.25
CA GLU A 663 -19.99 8.03 -17.32
C GLU A 663 -20.19 7.57 -18.77
N THR A 664 -19.23 6.84 -19.32
CA THR A 664 -19.28 6.34 -20.69
C THR A 664 -18.72 4.93 -20.79
N ARG A 665 -18.72 4.32 -21.98
CA ARG A 665 -18.17 2.98 -22.22
C ARG A 665 -17.05 3.03 -23.25
N VAL A 666 -15.94 2.38 -22.92
CA VAL A 666 -14.86 2.09 -23.88
C VAL A 666 -15.13 0.72 -24.48
N ILE A 667 -15.00 0.56 -25.80
CA ILE A 667 -15.23 -0.73 -26.46
C ILE A 667 -13.98 -1.12 -27.25
N VAL A 668 -13.50 -2.35 -27.10
CA VAL A 668 -12.50 -2.95 -27.98
C VAL A 668 -13.19 -3.85 -28.98
N ARG A 669 -12.87 -3.69 -30.27
CA ARG A 669 -13.24 -4.58 -31.37
C ARG A 669 -11.99 -5.30 -31.87
N VAL A 670 -12.03 -6.63 -31.98
CA VAL A 670 -10.94 -7.42 -32.57
C VAL A 670 -11.45 -8.35 -33.64
N ARG A 671 -10.77 -8.37 -34.78
CA ARG A 671 -10.95 -9.29 -35.91
C ARG A 671 -9.77 -10.23 -36.01
N ASN A 672 -10.03 -11.52 -36.21
CA ASN A 672 -9.01 -12.45 -36.64
C ASN A 672 -8.90 -12.43 -38.16
N THR A 673 -7.80 -11.91 -38.70
CA THR A 673 -7.52 -11.86 -40.15
C THR A 673 -6.66 -13.02 -40.63
N GLY A 674 -6.09 -13.78 -39.69
CA GLY A 674 -5.29 -14.96 -39.98
C GLY A 674 -6.14 -16.21 -40.27
N SER A 675 -5.43 -17.30 -40.57
CA SER A 675 -6.01 -18.61 -40.85
C SER A 675 -6.12 -19.53 -39.63
N VAL A 676 -5.67 -19.07 -38.45
CA VAL A 676 -5.60 -19.87 -37.21
C VAL A 676 -6.55 -19.29 -36.16
N PRO A 677 -7.41 -20.11 -35.52
CA PRO A 677 -8.29 -19.65 -34.45
C PRO A 677 -7.50 -19.23 -33.20
N VAL A 678 -7.97 -18.17 -32.54
CA VAL A 678 -7.40 -17.67 -31.29
C VAL A 678 -8.34 -17.99 -30.14
N GLN A 679 -7.83 -18.59 -29.07
CA GLN A 679 -8.64 -19.02 -27.92
C GLN A 679 -8.31 -18.22 -26.66
N GLY A 680 -9.34 -17.75 -25.95
CA GLY A 680 -9.19 -16.95 -24.73
C GLY A 680 -8.58 -15.57 -24.98
N LEU A 681 -8.92 -14.93 -26.10
CA LEU A 681 -8.44 -13.60 -26.43
C LEU A 681 -8.97 -12.57 -25.42
N ARG A 682 -8.06 -11.77 -24.88
CA ARG A 682 -8.34 -10.55 -24.13
C ARG A 682 -7.48 -9.43 -24.66
N ALA A 683 -7.95 -8.20 -24.46
CA ALA A 683 -7.17 -7.02 -24.75
C ALA A 683 -6.94 -6.23 -23.47
N ARG A 684 -5.70 -5.78 -23.24
CA ARG A 684 -5.34 -4.95 -22.10
C ARG A 684 -4.98 -3.55 -22.57
N LEU A 685 -5.64 -2.55 -22.01
CA LEU A 685 -5.40 -1.15 -22.30
C LEU A 685 -4.51 -0.55 -21.22
N HIS A 686 -3.42 0.06 -21.66
CA HIS A 686 -2.53 0.87 -20.83
C HIS A 686 -2.59 2.33 -21.28
N SER A 687 -2.64 3.27 -20.35
CA SER A 687 -2.72 4.71 -20.64
C SER A 687 -2.12 5.54 -19.52
N SER A 688 -1.68 6.77 -19.81
CA SER A 688 -1.35 7.74 -18.75
C SER A 688 -2.57 8.30 -18.01
N SER A 689 -3.78 8.02 -18.51
CA SER A 689 -5.03 8.31 -17.81
C SER A 689 -5.38 7.19 -16.85
N ARG A 690 -5.48 7.49 -15.55
CA ARG A 690 -5.98 6.54 -14.54
C ARG A 690 -7.37 5.97 -14.85
N VAL A 691 -8.16 6.66 -15.66
CA VAL A 691 -9.51 6.22 -16.04
C VAL A 691 -9.46 5.15 -17.14
N LEU A 692 -8.39 5.11 -17.94
CA LEU A 692 -8.22 4.22 -19.09
C LEU A 692 -7.09 3.18 -18.90
N ASP A 693 -6.30 3.30 -17.85
CA ASP A 693 -5.17 2.42 -17.55
C ASP A 693 -5.62 1.13 -16.86
N ASP A 694 -4.92 0.04 -17.15
CA ASP A 694 -5.18 -1.31 -16.64
C ASP A 694 -6.62 -1.83 -16.89
N ILE A 695 -7.29 -1.38 -17.96
CA ILE A 695 -8.58 -1.93 -18.36
C ILE A 695 -8.38 -3.21 -19.17
N ASP A 696 -8.99 -4.30 -18.69
CA ASP A 696 -9.05 -5.57 -19.40
C ASP A 696 -10.40 -5.75 -20.13
N PHE A 697 -10.33 -6.03 -21.43
CA PHE A 697 -11.45 -6.37 -22.31
C PHE A 697 -11.44 -7.87 -22.58
N LEU A 698 -12.52 -8.56 -22.24
CA LEU A 698 -12.65 -10.00 -22.43
C LEU A 698 -13.37 -10.29 -23.74
N LEU A 699 -12.66 -10.81 -24.74
CA LEU A 699 -13.23 -11.10 -26.07
C LEU A 699 -13.55 -12.59 -26.23
N GLY A 700 -12.81 -13.49 -25.56
CA GLY A 700 -13.01 -14.94 -25.63
C GLY A 700 -12.44 -15.54 -26.92
N ASP A 701 -13.03 -16.62 -27.43
CA ASP A 701 -12.52 -17.31 -28.62
C ASP A 701 -12.90 -16.58 -29.91
N LEU A 702 -11.96 -16.51 -30.86
CA LEU A 702 -12.08 -15.79 -32.12
C LEU A 702 -11.58 -16.64 -33.31
N GLU A 703 -12.52 -17.18 -34.08
CA GLU A 703 -12.26 -18.00 -35.28
C GLU A 703 -11.71 -17.16 -36.46
N PRO A 704 -11.01 -17.77 -37.44
CA PRO A 704 -10.55 -17.09 -38.64
C PRO A 704 -11.68 -16.30 -39.33
N GLY A 705 -11.45 -15.02 -39.60
CA GLY A 705 -12.42 -14.11 -40.21
C GLY A 705 -13.45 -13.48 -39.26
N GLN A 706 -13.59 -14.01 -38.03
CA GLN A 706 -14.57 -13.56 -37.03
C GLN A 706 -14.16 -12.24 -36.38
N LYS A 707 -15.16 -11.45 -35.97
CA LYS A 707 -15.02 -10.22 -35.18
C LYS A 707 -15.71 -10.37 -33.83
N ARG A 708 -15.14 -9.80 -32.77
CA ARG A 708 -15.76 -9.66 -31.46
C ARG A 708 -15.52 -8.30 -30.85
N GLU A 709 -16.42 -7.91 -29.96
CA GLU A 709 -16.40 -6.63 -29.26
C GLU A 709 -16.60 -6.85 -27.76
N SER A 710 -15.95 -6.04 -26.93
CA SER A 710 -16.11 -6.04 -25.47
C SER A 710 -16.06 -4.60 -24.96
N GLY A 711 -16.94 -4.22 -24.04
CA GLY A 711 -17.01 -2.84 -23.54
C GLY A 711 -17.03 -2.73 -22.02
N VAL A 712 -16.24 -1.79 -21.49
CA VAL A 712 -16.09 -1.53 -20.04
C VAL A 712 -16.59 -0.12 -19.73
N PRO A 713 -17.47 0.06 -18.72
CA PRO A 713 -17.87 1.39 -18.27
C PRO A 713 -16.72 2.10 -17.57
N ILE A 714 -16.56 3.38 -17.86
CA ILE A 714 -15.58 4.28 -17.26
C ILE A 714 -16.28 5.54 -16.76
N SER A 715 -15.80 6.10 -15.65
CA SER A 715 -16.30 7.36 -15.08
C SER A 715 -15.15 8.35 -14.98
N VAL A 716 -15.29 9.49 -15.65
CA VAL A 716 -14.32 10.58 -15.53
C VAL A 716 -14.74 11.46 -14.36
N TYR A 717 -13.87 11.65 -13.36
CA TYR A 717 -14.21 12.48 -12.21
C TYR A 717 -14.42 13.95 -12.61
N ARG A 718 -15.37 14.64 -11.97
CA ARG A 718 -15.76 16.04 -12.27
C ARG A 718 -14.60 17.06 -12.28
N GLY A 719 -13.56 16.81 -11.48
CA GLY A 719 -12.37 17.67 -11.42
C GLY A 719 -11.32 17.44 -12.52
N ALA A 720 -11.53 16.48 -13.42
CA ALA A 720 -10.52 16.04 -14.38
C ALA A 720 -10.02 17.20 -15.25
N PRO A 721 -8.70 17.34 -15.44
CA PRO A 721 -8.16 18.35 -16.34
C PRO A 721 -8.39 17.95 -17.81
N SER A 722 -8.55 18.95 -18.68
CA SER A 722 -8.47 18.71 -20.12
C SER A 722 -7.08 18.17 -20.47
N ARG A 723 -7.04 17.01 -21.10
CA ARG A 723 -5.80 16.29 -21.41
C ARG A 723 -6.00 15.37 -22.60
N LEU A 724 -4.92 15.08 -23.29
CA LEU A 724 -4.85 14.05 -24.32
C LEU A 724 -3.94 12.96 -23.75
N ASP A 725 -4.38 11.71 -23.74
CA ASP A 725 -3.62 10.59 -23.18
C ASP A 725 -3.34 9.56 -24.26
N PRO A 726 -2.07 9.12 -24.44
CA PRO A 726 -1.82 7.99 -25.31
C PRO A 726 -2.35 6.74 -24.64
N TRP A 727 -2.82 5.81 -25.45
CA TRP A 727 -3.17 4.49 -24.97
C TRP A 727 -2.51 3.42 -25.85
N ARG A 728 -2.19 2.30 -25.22
CA ARG A 728 -1.62 1.12 -25.86
C ARG A 728 -2.50 -0.07 -25.51
N LEU A 729 -3.00 -0.73 -26.52
CA LEU A 729 -3.83 -1.93 -26.41
C LEU A 729 -3.00 -3.14 -26.81
N TYR A 730 -2.89 -4.10 -25.89
CA TYR A 730 -2.16 -5.35 -26.08
C TYR A 730 -3.15 -6.49 -26.17
N LEU A 731 -3.01 -7.33 -27.19
CA LEU A 731 -3.78 -8.56 -27.32
C LEU A 731 -3.04 -9.69 -26.64
N ILE A 732 -3.74 -10.43 -25.81
CA ILE A 732 -3.19 -11.50 -24.99
C ILE A 732 -4.14 -12.69 -25.11
N ASP A 733 -3.62 -13.89 -25.29
CA ASP A 733 -4.41 -15.12 -25.18
C ASP A 733 -4.02 -15.95 -23.96
N ALA A 734 -4.52 -17.18 -23.90
CA ALA A 734 -4.23 -18.12 -22.83
C ALA A 734 -2.75 -18.56 -22.76
N GLN A 735 -1.90 -18.22 -23.74
CA GLN A 735 -0.50 -18.64 -23.83
C GLN A 735 0.49 -17.47 -23.70
N GLY A 736 0.03 -16.22 -23.88
CA GLY A 736 0.88 -15.04 -23.70
C GLY A 736 0.43 -13.86 -24.57
N PRO A 737 1.28 -12.82 -24.69
CA PRO A 737 1.00 -11.71 -25.59
C PRO A 737 0.99 -12.20 -27.04
N LEU A 738 -0.10 -11.92 -27.77
CA LEU A 738 -0.30 -12.30 -29.17
C LEU A 738 0.04 -11.19 -30.17
N GLY A 739 0.07 -9.94 -29.71
CA GLY A 739 0.35 -8.79 -30.56
C GLY A 739 -0.05 -7.46 -29.95
N GLY A 740 0.33 -6.38 -30.62
CA GLY A 740 0.26 -5.00 -30.12
C GLY A 740 1.66 -4.39 -29.93
N PRO A 741 1.75 -3.13 -29.48
CA PRO A 741 0.61 -2.30 -29.08
C PRO A 741 -0.13 -1.71 -30.28
N TYR A 742 -1.44 -1.90 -30.33
CA TYR A 742 -2.30 -0.95 -31.06
C TYR A 742 -2.30 0.32 -30.23
N GLN A 743 -2.21 1.47 -30.89
CA GLN A 743 -2.03 2.72 -30.17
C GLN A 743 -2.91 3.81 -30.74
N GLY A 744 -3.30 4.71 -29.86
CA GLY A 744 -4.04 5.91 -30.21
C GLY A 744 -3.97 6.91 -29.07
N THR A 745 -4.84 7.90 -29.14
CA THR A 745 -4.97 8.90 -28.08
C THR A 745 -6.43 9.01 -27.67
N ALA A 746 -6.66 9.33 -26.40
CA ALA A 746 -7.97 9.60 -25.85
C ALA A 746 -8.00 11.05 -25.35
N ARG A 747 -8.98 11.82 -25.81
CA ARG A 747 -9.16 13.21 -25.38
C ARG A 747 -10.11 13.24 -24.20
N THR A 748 -9.66 13.80 -23.08
CA THR A 748 -10.53 14.18 -21.96
C THR A 748 -10.71 15.69 -21.97
N LEU A 749 -11.95 16.16 -21.94
CA LEU A 749 -12.29 17.57 -21.75
C LEU A 749 -12.66 17.79 -20.28
N GLY A 750 -11.83 18.57 -19.59
CA GLY A 750 -12.12 19.05 -18.25
C GLY A 750 -13.11 20.21 -18.28
N GLU A 751 -13.82 20.41 -17.17
CA GLU A 751 -14.70 21.56 -17.00
C GLU A 751 -13.92 22.90 -17.14
N ALA A 752 -14.64 23.94 -17.56
CA ALA A 752 -14.11 25.30 -17.51
C ALA A 752 -13.57 25.58 -16.10
N ARG A 753 -12.41 26.25 -16.02
CA ARG A 753 -11.73 26.52 -14.73
C ARG A 753 -12.15 27.90 -14.17
N PRO A 754 -12.23 28.05 -12.83
CA PRO A 754 -12.46 29.36 -12.22
C PRO A 754 -11.24 30.27 -12.40
N GLN A 755 -11.45 31.58 -12.32
CA GLN A 755 -10.37 32.59 -12.25
C GLN A 755 -10.61 33.44 -11.01
N LEU A 756 -9.72 33.33 -10.02
CA LEU A 756 -9.94 33.90 -8.70
C LEU A 756 -9.25 35.26 -8.58
N ALA A 757 -10.02 36.33 -8.66
CA ALA A 757 -9.56 37.68 -8.31
C ALA A 757 -9.65 37.87 -6.80
N LEU A 758 -8.70 38.61 -6.25
CA LEU A 758 -8.59 38.88 -4.82
C LEU A 758 -8.67 40.37 -4.56
N LYS A 759 -9.43 40.75 -3.54
CA LYS A 759 -9.40 42.09 -2.96
C LYS A 759 -9.21 41.93 -1.45
N VAL A 760 -8.31 42.71 -0.88
CA VAL A 760 -8.04 42.68 0.56
C VAL A 760 -8.22 44.06 1.14
N LEU A 761 -9.05 44.12 2.17
CA LEU A 761 -9.28 45.29 3.01
C LEU A 761 -8.64 44.98 4.35
N SER A 762 -7.52 45.62 4.66
CA SER A 762 -6.84 45.46 5.94
C SER A 762 -7.20 46.60 6.88
N GLN A 763 -7.34 46.30 8.16
CA GLN A 763 -7.47 47.28 9.22
C GLN A 763 -6.48 46.98 10.33
N THR A 764 -5.86 48.04 10.85
CA THR A 764 -4.77 47.94 11.81
C THR A 764 -5.22 48.48 13.16
N THR A 765 -5.06 47.69 14.22
CA THR A 765 -5.41 48.07 15.59
C THR A 765 -4.19 47.90 16.49
N THR A 766 -3.81 48.96 17.22
CA THR A 766 -2.73 48.88 18.23
C THR A 766 -3.23 48.10 19.44
N GLU A 767 -2.49 47.07 19.84
CA GLU A 767 -2.82 46.25 21.01
C GLU A 767 -2.12 46.76 22.28
N PRO A 768 -2.73 46.53 23.46
CA PRO A 768 -2.09 46.83 24.74
C PRO A 768 -0.78 46.05 24.88
N GLY A 769 0.36 46.75 24.88
CA GLY A 769 1.70 46.13 24.90
C GLY A 769 2.58 46.48 23.71
N GLY A 770 2.11 47.32 22.78
CA GLY A 770 2.94 47.89 21.70
C GLY A 770 2.93 47.09 20.40
N GLY A 771 2.26 45.93 20.35
CA GLY A 771 2.04 45.16 19.12
C GLY A 771 0.90 45.72 18.26
N THR A 772 0.80 45.22 17.04
CA THR A 772 -0.18 45.64 16.04
C THR A 772 -0.97 44.45 15.51
N ARG A 773 -2.29 44.45 15.69
CA ARG A 773 -3.20 43.48 15.07
C ARG A 773 -3.66 43.98 13.71
N ILE A 774 -3.68 43.10 12.73
CA ILE A 774 -4.15 43.36 11.37
C ILE A 774 -5.27 42.38 11.04
N ASP A 775 -6.47 42.91 10.83
CA ASP A 775 -7.62 42.14 10.37
C ASP A 775 -7.76 42.34 8.86
N CYS A 776 -7.57 41.27 8.10
CA CYS A 776 -7.66 41.25 6.65
C CYS A 776 -8.99 40.65 6.22
N ASN A 777 -9.89 41.49 5.74
CA ASN A 777 -11.09 41.05 5.06
C ASN A 777 -10.75 40.74 3.60
N VAL A 778 -10.83 39.46 3.23
CA VAL A 778 -10.46 38.94 1.91
C VAL A 778 -11.71 38.61 1.13
N GLN A 779 -11.89 39.34 0.03
CA GLN A 779 -12.92 39.06 -0.97
C GLN A 779 -12.31 38.30 -2.14
N VAL A 780 -12.96 37.20 -2.51
CA VAL A 780 -12.60 36.35 -3.65
C VAL A 780 -13.73 36.40 -4.67
N ARG A 781 -13.43 36.80 -5.90
CA ARG A 781 -14.40 36.80 -7.01
C ARG A 781 -13.97 35.83 -8.08
N ASN A 782 -14.89 34.97 -8.49
CA ASN A 782 -14.69 34.10 -9.63
C ASN A 782 -15.01 34.84 -10.93
N GLN A 783 -14.00 35.31 -11.64
CA GLN A 783 -14.12 35.92 -12.97
C GLN A 783 -14.03 34.90 -14.12
N GLY A 784 -13.86 33.62 -13.80
CA GLY A 784 -13.75 32.55 -14.77
C GLY A 784 -15.13 32.03 -15.21
N GLN A 785 -15.14 31.30 -16.31
CA GLN A 785 -16.36 30.65 -16.83
C GLN A 785 -16.71 29.36 -16.09
N GLY A 786 -15.78 28.82 -15.29
CA GLY A 786 -15.98 27.61 -14.49
C GLY A 786 -16.44 27.88 -13.06
N ARG A 787 -17.35 27.07 -12.53
CA ARG A 787 -17.67 27.06 -11.09
C ARG A 787 -16.48 26.56 -10.29
N SER A 788 -16.19 27.17 -9.14
CA SER A 788 -15.15 26.66 -8.23
C SER A 788 -15.68 25.55 -7.33
N GLY A 789 -14.80 24.65 -6.89
CA GLY A 789 -15.03 23.84 -5.70
C GLY A 789 -14.93 24.67 -4.41
N GLU A 790 -14.82 24.00 -3.27
CA GLU A 790 -14.50 24.66 -1.99
C GLU A 790 -13.18 25.44 -2.14
N LEU A 791 -13.24 26.76 -1.91
CA LEU A 791 -12.08 27.64 -1.99
C LEU A 791 -11.48 27.79 -0.60
N ARG A 792 -10.22 27.40 -0.44
CA ARG A 792 -9.47 27.64 0.79
C ARG A 792 -8.65 28.92 0.64
N VAL A 793 -8.92 29.92 1.47
CA VAL A 793 -8.20 31.18 1.55
C VAL A 793 -7.31 31.13 2.78
N GLN A 794 -6.01 31.39 2.62
CA GLN A 794 -5.05 31.24 3.71
C GLN A 794 -3.87 32.19 3.54
N PHE A 795 -3.28 32.59 4.67
CA PHE A 795 -1.96 33.21 4.64
C PHE A 795 -0.90 32.16 4.26
N GLY A 796 0.10 32.59 3.50
CA GLY A 796 1.38 31.90 3.40
C GLY A 796 2.07 31.94 4.75
N ARG A 797 2.97 30.98 5.00
CA ARG A 797 3.79 31.04 6.21
C ARG A 797 4.61 32.33 6.19
N PRO A 798 4.47 33.23 7.18
CA PRO A 798 5.29 34.42 7.26
C PRO A 798 6.74 34.01 7.45
N GLU A 799 7.66 34.72 6.82
CA GLU A 799 9.11 34.47 6.96
C GLU A 799 9.65 35.07 8.27
N ASP A 800 8.94 36.04 8.84
CA ASP A 800 9.28 36.78 10.06
C ASP A 800 8.57 36.18 11.30
N GLU A 801 9.35 35.88 12.35
CA GLU A 801 8.88 35.31 13.62
C GLU A 801 8.14 36.35 14.49
N GLY A 802 8.22 37.63 14.14
CA GLY A 802 7.44 38.72 14.71
C GLY A 802 5.97 38.74 14.26
N VAL A 803 5.58 37.87 13.31
CA VAL A 803 4.21 37.76 12.79
C VAL A 803 3.52 36.48 13.27
N GLU A 804 2.48 36.65 14.09
CA GLU A 804 1.60 35.59 14.58
C GLU A 804 0.30 35.55 13.75
N LEU A 805 0.02 34.45 13.04
CA LEU A 805 -1.25 34.27 12.33
C LEU A 805 -2.33 33.81 13.32
N LEU A 806 -3.32 34.65 13.60
CA LEU A 806 -4.44 34.31 14.49
C LEU A 806 -5.41 33.34 13.81
N GLU A 807 -5.59 33.49 12.49
CA GLU A 807 -6.38 32.58 11.67
C GLU A 807 -5.58 32.13 10.45
N GLN A 808 -5.27 30.83 10.38
CA GLN A 808 -4.40 30.29 9.34
C GLN A 808 -5.11 30.14 7.99
N PHE A 809 -6.40 29.82 7.99
CA PHE A 809 -7.21 29.69 6.79
C PHE A 809 -8.71 29.78 7.10
N GLN A 810 -9.49 30.14 6.08
CA GLN A 810 -10.94 29.98 6.04
C GLN A 810 -11.38 29.43 4.68
N SER A 811 -12.59 28.88 4.61
CA SER A 811 -13.15 28.30 3.39
C SER A 811 -14.34 29.11 2.90
N ILE A 812 -14.45 29.25 1.58
CA ILE A 812 -15.65 29.75 0.89
C ILE A 812 -16.27 28.58 0.14
N GLU A 813 -17.57 28.34 0.34
CA GLU A 813 -18.31 27.37 -0.46
C GLU A 813 -18.27 27.75 -1.95
N GLY A 814 -18.25 26.75 -2.84
CA GLY A 814 -17.91 26.97 -4.25
C GLY A 814 -18.66 28.10 -4.95
N LEU A 815 -17.91 28.96 -5.64
CA LEU A 815 -18.38 30.18 -6.30
C LEU A 815 -18.71 29.91 -7.78
N ASN A 816 -19.93 30.25 -8.18
CA ASN A 816 -20.31 30.28 -9.60
C ASN A 816 -19.57 31.41 -10.35
N PRO A 817 -19.55 31.37 -11.70
CA PRO A 817 -19.04 32.48 -12.51
C PRO A 817 -19.66 33.82 -12.10
N ALA A 818 -18.83 34.86 -12.01
CA ALA A 818 -19.13 36.20 -11.52
C ALA A 818 -19.56 36.31 -10.03
N GLN A 819 -19.65 35.21 -9.29
CA GLN A 819 -19.97 35.22 -7.86
C GLN A 819 -18.73 35.61 -7.03
N GLN A 820 -18.98 36.25 -5.89
CA GLN A 820 -17.96 36.59 -4.90
C GLN A 820 -18.29 35.97 -3.55
N GLY A 821 -17.24 35.68 -2.78
CA GLY A 821 -17.33 35.29 -1.37
C GLY A 821 -16.31 36.06 -0.55
N GLU A 822 -16.51 36.06 0.75
CA GLU A 822 -15.73 36.86 1.69
C GLU A 822 -15.34 36.02 2.89
N VAL A 823 -14.12 36.21 3.38
CA VAL A 823 -13.60 35.61 4.60
C VAL A 823 -12.73 36.62 5.33
N GLN A 824 -12.74 36.55 6.65
CA GLN A 824 -11.86 37.36 7.48
C GLN A 824 -10.66 36.50 7.88
N LEU A 825 -9.46 37.07 7.82
CA LEU A 825 -8.25 36.43 8.33
C LEU A 825 -7.50 37.47 9.16
N SER A 826 -7.03 37.07 10.33
CA SER A 826 -6.40 37.99 11.27
C SER A 826 -4.97 37.57 11.57
N LEU A 827 -4.09 38.55 11.75
CA LEU A 827 -2.70 38.33 12.18
C LEU A 827 -2.26 39.43 13.15
N ARG A 828 -1.19 39.16 13.89
CA ARG A 828 -0.59 40.06 14.86
C ARG A 828 0.89 40.22 14.54
N VAL A 829 1.37 41.46 14.54
CA VAL A 829 2.77 41.82 14.34
C VAL A 829 3.29 42.44 15.63
N ARG A 830 4.34 41.85 16.22
CA ARG A 830 4.88 42.27 17.52
C ARG A 830 5.62 43.60 17.45
N ASP A 831 6.33 43.85 16.35
CA ASP A 831 7.09 45.08 16.11
C ASP A 831 6.40 45.91 15.01
N PRO A 832 5.73 47.02 15.35
CA PRO A 832 5.10 47.91 14.36
C PRO A 832 6.10 48.51 13.36
N GLU A 833 7.38 48.68 13.72
CA GLU A 833 8.39 49.24 12.81
C GLU A 833 8.78 48.27 11.69
N ALA A 834 8.53 46.97 11.88
CA ALA A 834 8.77 45.93 10.88
C ALA A 834 7.67 45.84 9.81
N LEU A 835 6.49 46.43 10.03
CA LEU A 835 5.33 46.35 9.12
C LEU A 835 5.65 46.62 7.64
N PRO A 836 6.44 47.65 7.27
CA PRO A 836 6.74 47.95 5.87
C PRO A 836 7.71 46.94 5.21
N GLN A 837 8.37 46.09 6.00
CA GLN A 837 9.38 45.14 5.55
C GLN A 837 8.84 43.69 5.48
N LEU A 838 7.59 43.47 5.90
CA LEU A 838 6.97 42.14 5.93
C LEU A 838 6.43 41.72 4.57
N HIS A 839 6.98 40.62 4.04
CA HIS A 839 6.48 39.98 2.82
C HIS A 839 5.41 38.94 3.13
N LEU A 840 4.15 39.38 3.24
CA LEU A 840 3.03 38.47 3.46
C LEU A 840 2.42 38.01 2.14
N ARG A 841 2.09 36.72 2.06
CA ARG A 841 1.38 36.15 0.92
C ARG A 841 0.01 35.69 1.35
N LEU A 842 -0.99 35.96 0.52
CA LEU A 842 -2.34 35.48 0.72
C LEU A 842 -2.73 34.62 -0.48
N ARG A 843 -3.17 33.38 -0.24
CA ARG A 843 -3.49 32.42 -1.30
C ARG A 843 -4.93 31.96 -1.20
N ALA A 844 -5.69 32.13 -2.27
CA ALA A 844 -6.96 31.42 -2.48
C ALA A 844 -6.73 30.23 -3.41
N ARG A 845 -7.14 29.03 -3.00
CA ARG A 845 -6.97 27.79 -3.76
C ARG A 845 -8.26 27.00 -3.82
N ASP A 846 -8.66 26.64 -5.04
CA ASP A 846 -9.73 25.67 -5.28
C ASP A 846 -9.23 24.25 -4.99
N ARG A 847 -9.91 23.54 -4.09
CA ARG A 847 -9.56 22.18 -3.69
C ARG A 847 -9.88 21.12 -4.74
N SER A 848 -10.85 21.36 -5.62
CA SER A 848 -11.25 20.38 -6.65
C SER A 848 -10.38 20.48 -7.89
N THR A 849 -10.05 21.70 -8.32
CA THR A 849 -9.34 21.96 -9.58
C THR A 849 -7.85 22.26 -9.38
N GLY A 850 -7.43 22.61 -8.15
CA GLY A 850 -6.07 22.99 -7.81
C GLY A 850 -5.67 24.41 -8.23
N VAL A 851 -6.54 25.15 -8.92
CA VAL A 851 -6.33 26.55 -9.33
C VAL A 851 -6.09 27.40 -8.10
N SER A 852 -5.08 28.28 -8.15
CA SER A 852 -4.85 29.22 -7.06
C SER A 852 -4.33 30.57 -7.52
N SER A 853 -4.76 31.61 -6.82
CA SER A 853 -4.26 32.97 -6.92
C SER A 853 -3.57 33.34 -5.62
N THR A 854 -2.38 33.93 -5.72
CA THR A 854 -1.58 34.37 -4.57
C THR A 854 -1.29 35.85 -4.70
N LEU A 855 -1.71 36.65 -3.73
CA LEU A 855 -1.46 38.08 -3.65
C LEU A 855 -0.33 38.32 -2.64
N GLU A 856 0.66 39.13 -2.99
CA GLU A 856 1.60 39.68 -2.01
C GLU A 856 0.95 40.91 -1.36
N LEU A 857 0.93 40.94 -0.03
CA LEU A 857 0.30 41.98 0.76
C LEU A 857 1.37 42.97 1.25
N GLU A 858 1.22 44.22 0.84
CA GLU A 858 1.95 45.34 1.43
C GLU A 858 1.15 45.83 2.65
N LEU A 859 1.78 45.78 3.82
CA LEU A 859 1.14 46.22 5.06
C LEU A 859 1.40 47.72 5.29
N PRO A 860 0.38 48.49 5.71
CA PRO A 860 0.53 49.92 5.91
C PRO A 860 1.43 50.23 7.12
N SER A 861 2.28 51.25 6.99
CA SER A 861 3.25 51.67 8.01
C SER A 861 2.62 52.40 9.21
N SER A 862 1.42 52.97 9.08
CA SER A 862 0.64 53.47 10.23
C SER A 862 -0.84 53.76 9.88
N GLY A 863 -1.74 53.30 10.76
CA GLY A 863 -3.08 53.85 11.03
C GLY A 863 -4.18 53.80 9.96
N ALA A 864 -3.87 53.81 8.66
CA ALA A 864 -4.87 53.76 7.60
C ALA A 864 -4.93 52.36 6.99
N GLY A 865 -6.11 51.76 6.99
CA GLY A 865 -6.33 50.45 6.38
C GLY A 865 -5.92 50.44 4.91
N ALA A 866 -5.20 49.40 4.47
CA ALA A 866 -4.85 49.24 3.07
C ALA A 866 -5.96 48.50 2.33
N ASP A 867 -6.56 49.17 1.35
CA ASP A 867 -7.40 48.54 0.31
C ASP A 867 -6.51 48.25 -0.90
N THR A 868 -6.31 46.97 -1.21
CA THR A 868 -5.51 46.58 -2.37
C THR A 868 -6.21 46.88 -3.70
N GLY A 869 -7.50 47.23 -3.67
CA GLY A 869 -8.38 47.13 -4.83
C GLY A 869 -8.50 45.69 -5.32
N TRP A 870 -9.27 45.48 -6.40
CA TRP A 870 -9.31 44.18 -7.06
C TRP A 870 -7.99 43.92 -7.77
N ARG A 871 -7.33 42.83 -7.39
CA ARG A 871 -6.14 42.30 -8.06
C ARG A 871 -6.55 41.20 -9.02
N GLU A 872 -6.32 41.47 -10.30
CA GLU A 872 -6.81 40.62 -11.38
C GLU A 872 -5.72 39.64 -11.81
N PRO A 873 -5.96 38.32 -11.71
CA PRO A 873 -4.99 37.32 -12.09
C PRO A 873 -4.75 37.36 -13.59
N ALA A 874 -3.52 37.04 -13.98
CA ALA A 874 -3.25 36.76 -15.38
C ALA A 874 -4.07 35.55 -15.84
N ARG A 875 -4.70 35.68 -17.00
CA ARG A 875 -5.36 34.60 -17.69
C ARG A 875 -4.30 33.71 -18.32
N ILE A 876 -4.16 32.49 -17.80
CA ILE A 876 -3.27 31.48 -18.36
C ILE A 876 -4.10 30.54 -19.23
N THR A 877 -3.87 30.55 -20.53
CA THR A 877 -4.45 29.62 -21.51
C THR A 877 -3.36 28.73 -22.11
N MET A 878 -3.76 27.53 -22.50
CA MET A 878 -2.90 26.59 -23.21
C MET A 878 -3.73 26.00 -24.33
N GLY A 879 -3.34 26.33 -25.55
CA GLY A 879 -3.84 25.71 -26.76
C GLY A 879 -3.01 24.47 -27.04
N PHE A 880 -3.65 23.31 -26.96
CA PHE A 880 -3.18 22.20 -27.79
C PHE A 880 -3.29 22.65 -29.26
N PRO A 881 -2.63 21.99 -30.23
CA PRO A 881 -2.82 22.27 -31.67
C PRO A 881 -4.29 22.15 -32.17
N TYR A 882 -5.23 21.95 -31.24
CA TYR A 882 -6.66 21.84 -31.38
C TYR A 882 -7.31 22.80 -30.38
N ASP A 883 -7.38 24.10 -30.66
CA ASP A 883 -8.42 24.91 -30.05
C ASP A 883 -8.71 26.20 -30.83
N ARG A 884 -9.73 26.11 -31.70
CA ARG A 884 -10.86 27.05 -31.84
C ARG A 884 -11.82 26.72 -32.99
N ALA A 885 -11.54 25.70 -33.82
CA ALA A 885 -12.38 25.40 -34.98
C ALA A 885 -12.43 23.91 -35.36
N GLY A 886 -12.57 23.02 -34.38
CA GLY A 886 -13.38 21.81 -34.57
C GLY A 886 -12.96 20.71 -35.57
N ASP A 887 -11.73 20.65 -36.09
CA ASP A 887 -11.29 19.49 -36.90
C ASP A 887 -9.92 18.93 -36.45
N PRO A 888 -9.77 17.59 -36.35
CA PRO A 888 -8.51 16.98 -35.97
C PRO A 888 -7.53 16.82 -37.15
N PRO A 889 -6.22 17.15 -37.04
CA PRO A 889 -5.25 16.61 -37.97
C PRO A 889 -5.21 15.10 -37.86
N ALA A 890 -5.47 14.44 -38.98
CA ALA A 890 -5.27 13.01 -39.16
C ALA A 890 -3.82 12.65 -38.81
N ARG A 891 -3.64 11.76 -37.82
CA ARG A 891 -2.39 11.05 -37.49
C ARG A 891 -1.11 11.91 -37.63
N ALA A 892 -0.89 12.85 -36.71
CA ALA A 892 0.46 13.37 -36.51
C ALA A 892 1.28 12.37 -35.67
N ALA A 893 1.79 11.32 -36.31
CA ALA A 893 2.89 10.53 -35.76
C ALA A 893 4.18 11.35 -35.89
N GLY A 894 4.38 12.32 -35.00
CA GLY A 894 5.53 13.22 -35.03
C GLY A 894 5.49 14.29 -33.94
N PRO A 895 6.59 15.06 -33.79
CA PRO A 895 6.66 16.16 -32.83
C PRO A 895 5.58 17.21 -33.14
N PHE A 896 4.81 17.62 -32.13
CA PHE A 896 3.79 18.67 -32.23
C PHE A 896 4.14 19.84 -31.30
N THR A 897 3.68 21.03 -31.66
CA THR A 897 3.89 22.25 -30.88
C THR A 897 2.67 22.54 -30.01
N ILE A 898 2.91 22.80 -28.73
CA ILE A 898 1.90 23.26 -27.80
C ILE A 898 2.06 24.76 -27.64
N HIS A 899 1.00 25.50 -27.89
CA HIS A 899 0.99 26.95 -27.72
C HIS A 899 0.37 27.28 -26.37
N GLY A 900 0.99 28.14 -25.60
CA GLY A 900 0.34 28.72 -24.45
C GLY A 900 0.45 30.22 -24.47
N GLU A 901 -0.52 30.85 -23.83
CA GLU A 901 -0.62 32.29 -23.74
C GLU A 901 -0.95 32.66 -22.30
N VAL A 902 -0.21 33.63 -21.80
CA VAL A 902 -0.52 34.31 -20.56
C VAL A 902 -0.93 35.72 -20.94
N GLU A 903 -2.13 36.13 -20.56
CA GLU A 903 -2.67 37.47 -20.79
C GLU A 903 -2.97 38.15 -19.46
N SER A 904 -2.71 39.44 -19.34
CA SER A 904 -3.13 40.22 -18.17
C SER A 904 -3.62 41.58 -18.63
N GLY A 905 -4.86 41.93 -18.26
CA GLY A 905 -5.41 43.27 -18.53
C GLY A 905 -4.65 44.38 -17.80
N ALA A 906 -4.03 44.07 -16.65
CA ALA A 906 -3.16 44.97 -15.90
C ALA A 906 -1.70 44.99 -16.41
N GLY A 907 -1.34 44.09 -17.35
CA GLY A 907 0.02 43.80 -17.77
C GLY A 907 0.71 42.73 -16.91
N LEU A 908 1.82 42.19 -17.43
CA LEU A 908 2.60 41.09 -16.84
C LEU A 908 3.96 41.58 -16.35
N ASP A 909 4.31 41.17 -15.13
CA ASP A 909 5.63 41.37 -14.56
C ASP A 909 6.59 40.24 -14.98
N TRP A 910 6.17 39.00 -14.70
CA TRP A 910 6.84 37.80 -15.20
C TRP A 910 5.87 36.64 -15.40
N ALA A 911 6.26 35.71 -16.26
CA ALA A 911 5.60 34.42 -16.43
C ALA A 911 6.66 33.31 -16.45
N GLU A 912 6.37 32.20 -15.78
CA GLU A 912 7.25 31.04 -15.64
C GLU A 912 6.50 29.76 -16.05
N LEU A 913 7.19 28.88 -16.78
CA LEU A 913 6.70 27.56 -17.13
C LEU A 913 7.65 26.48 -16.61
N ARG A 914 7.09 25.45 -15.98
CA ARG A 914 7.82 24.32 -15.39
C ARG A 914 7.25 22.98 -15.86
N LEU A 915 8.09 21.97 -16.04
CA LEU A 915 7.71 20.58 -16.24
C LEU A 915 8.20 19.77 -15.03
N GLY A 916 7.28 19.21 -14.24
CA GLY A 916 7.66 18.60 -12.96
C GLY A 916 8.35 19.61 -12.03
N ARG A 917 9.64 19.37 -11.72
CA ARG A 917 10.47 20.31 -10.93
C ARG A 917 11.33 21.23 -11.80
N ASP A 918 11.48 20.93 -13.08
CA ASP A 918 12.38 21.63 -13.98
C ASP A 918 11.74 22.88 -14.57
N LYS A 919 12.48 23.99 -14.55
CA LYS A 919 12.07 25.27 -15.12
C LYS A 919 12.39 25.26 -16.62
N LEU A 920 11.36 25.39 -17.46
CA LEU A 920 11.51 25.33 -18.92
C LEU A 920 11.61 26.72 -19.56
N TRP A 921 10.85 27.69 -19.07
CA TRP A 921 10.79 29.03 -19.65
C TRP A 921 10.47 30.10 -18.62
N THR A 922 10.98 31.31 -18.83
CA THR A 922 10.55 32.52 -18.12
C THR A 922 10.64 33.73 -19.03
N ALA A 923 9.58 34.53 -19.03
CA ALA A 923 9.61 35.89 -19.56
C ALA A 923 9.46 36.86 -18.40
N SER A 924 10.17 37.98 -18.47
CA SER A 924 10.02 39.10 -17.55
C SER A 924 9.98 40.41 -18.32
N ALA A 925 9.34 41.43 -17.74
CA ALA A 925 9.27 42.78 -18.27
C ALA A 925 10.65 43.38 -18.64
N ALA A 926 11.74 42.91 -18.02
CA ALA A 926 13.12 43.35 -18.30
C ALA A 926 13.71 42.85 -19.63
N THR A 927 13.09 41.87 -20.29
CA THR A 927 13.68 41.15 -21.45
C THR A 927 13.01 41.44 -22.81
N SER A 928 11.84 42.09 -22.86
CA SER A 928 11.20 42.48 -24.13
C SER A 928 10.15 43.60 -23.93
N PRO A 929 10.45 44.87 -24.28
CA PRO A 929 9.62 46.03 -23.92
C PRO A 929 8.28 46.18 -24.67
N GLU A 930 8.02 45.41 -25.73
CA GLU A 930 6.83 45.60 -26.61
C GLU A 930 5.68 44.61 -26.34
N ARG A 931 5.84 43.65 -25.39
CA ARG A 931 4.86 42.56 -25.14
C ARG A 931 4.30 42.51 -23.70
N HIS A 932 4.02 43.66 -23.08
CA HIS A 932 3.67 43.73 -21.65
C HIS A 932 2.27 43.20 -21.27
N GLN A 933 1.35 42.98 -22.20
CA GLN A 933 -0.02 42.52 -21.88
C GLN A 933 -0.24 41.02 -22.12
N SER A 934 0.56 40.42 -23.01
CA SER A 934 0.51 38.97 -23.22
C SER A 934 1.87 38.38 -23.60
N HIS A 935 2.13 37.18 -23.09
CA HIS A 935 3.27 36.38 -23.48
C HIS A 935 2.80 35.04 -24.02
N ARG A 936 3.20 34.77 -25.26
CA ARG A 936 3.03 33.49 -25.92
C ARG A 936 4.30 32.68 -25.80
N TRP A 937 4.13 31.39 -25.55
CA TRP A 937 5.21 30.42 -25.52
C TRP A 937 4.82 29.20 -26.36
N GLU A 938 5.83 28.51 -26.85
CA GLU A 938 5.67 27.31 -27.68
C GLU A 938 6.53 26.20 -27.08
N LEU A 939 5.97 25.00 -26.92
CA LEU A 939 6.71 23.83 -26.47
C LEU A 939 6.65 22.74 -27.51
N ARG A 940 7.79 22.16 -27.85
CA ARG A 940 7.85 21.02 -28.78
C ARG A 940 7.84 19.69 -28.02
N SER A 941 6.87 18.86 -28.35
CA SER A 941 6.89 17.44 -27.95
C SER A 941 7.97 16.68 -28.73
N PRO A 942 8.68 15.71 -28.12
CA PRO A 942 9.60 14.80 -28.81
C PRO A 942 8.83 13.90 -29.80
N ALA A 943 9.60 13.24 -30.68
CA ALA A 943 9.07 12.43 -31.77
C ALA A 943 8.34 11.15 -31.31
N THR A 944 8.57 10.70 -30.08
CA THR A 944 7.96 9.48 -29.50
C THR A 944 7.30 9.79 -28.14
N PRO A 945 6.00 9.50 -27.97
CA PRO A 945 5.33 9.63 -26.68
C PRO A 945 5.74 8.46 -25.75
N GLU A 946 6.62 8.74 -24.79
CA GLU A 946 6.93 7.82 -23.68
C GLU A 946 5.96 7.99 -22.50
N LEU A 947 5.78 6.93 -21.69
CA LEU A 947 4.95 6.96 -20.48
C LEU A 947 5.76 7.59 -19.34
N GLY A 948 5.62 8.90 -19.11
CA GLY A 948 6.31 9.67 -18.06
C GLY A 948 5.42 10.73 -17.36
N PRO A 949 5.95 11.49 -16.39
CA PRO A 949 5.20 12.51 -15.66
C PRO A 949 5.01 13.77 -16.52
N ASN A 950 3.90 13.83 -17.26
CA ASN A 950 3.63 14.87 -18.25
C ASN A 950 2.92 16.11 -17.68
N ARG A 951 3.38 16.66 -16.55
CA ARG A 951 2.69 17.78 -15.87
C ARG A 951 3.44 19.09 -16.01
N ILE A 952 2.83 20.05 -16.70
CA ILE A 952 3.31 21.42 -16.85
C ILE A 952 2.64 22.33 -15.82
N THR A 953 3.42 23.12 -15.11
CA THR A 953 2.93 24.17 -14.20
C THR A 953 3.30 25.52 -14.78
N VAL A 954 2.30 26.36 -15.04
CA VAL A 954 2.50 27.74 -15.48
C VAL A 954 2.15 28.68 -14.34
N ARG A 955 3.05 29.61 -14.05
CA ARG A 955 2.87 30.67 -13.06
C ARG A 955 3.01 32.01 -13.76
N ALA A 956 2.14 32.95 -13.44
CA ALA A 956 2.20 34.28 -14.02
C ALA A 956 1.90 35.31 -12.96
N HIS A 957 2.77 36.31 -12.86
CA HIS A 957 2.64 37.46 -12.00
C HIS A 957 2.16 38.66 -12.81
N SER A 958 0.99 39.15 -12.44
CA SER A 958 0.35 40.33 -13.00
C SER A 958 0.96 41.59 -12.38
N LEU A 959 1.06 42.70 -13.13
CA LEU A 959 1.44 44.01 -12.59
C LEU A 959 0.45 44.53 -11.55
N SER A 960 -0.72 43.90 -11.39
CA SER A 960 -1.61 44.12 -10.25
C SER A 960 -1.14 43.43 -8.96
N GLY A 961 0.02 42.76 -8.94
CA GLY A 961 0.63 42.17 -7.74
C GLY A 961 0.12 40.77 -7.36
N ILE A 962 -0.54 40.07 -8.29
CA ILE A 962 -1.11 38.74 -8.05
C ILE A 962 -0.46 37.69 -8.95
N THR A 963 -0.06 36.57 -8.33
CA THR A 963 0.46 35.39 -9.01
C THR A 963 -0.65 34.37 -9.20
N SER A 964 -1.01 34.09 -10.45
CA SER A 964 -1.83 32.95 -10.83
C SER A 964 -0.97 31.71 -11.08
N THR A 965 -1.43 30.53 -10.64
CA THR A 965 -0.79 29.25 -10.96
C THR A 965 -1.81 28.29 -11.56
N ARG A 966 -1.44 27.65 -12.68
CA ARG A 966 -2.26 26.66 -13.37
C ARG A 966 -1.42 25.45 -13.78
N GLU A 967 -1.97 24.26 -13.57
CA GLU A 967 -1.35 23.00 -13.98
C GLU A 967 -2.05 22.47 -15.25
N PHE A 968 -1.26 21.93 -16.17
CA PHE A 968 -1.66 21.33 -17.43
C PHE A 968 -0.99 19.98 -17.61
N TRP A 969 -1.62 19.08 -18.35
CA TRP A 969 -1.06 17.78 -18.69
C TRP A 969 -0.79 17.70 -20.19
N VAL A 970 0.35 17.15 -20.57
CA VAL A 970 0.81 17.04 -21.96
C VAL A 970 1.03 15.60 -22.37
N LEU A 971 1.19 15.32 -23.66
CA LEU A 971 1.55 13.99 -24.14
C LEU A 971 3.07 13.84 -24.16
N GLY A 972 3.60 12.84 -23.45
CA GLY A 972 5.02 12.50 -23.45
C GLY A 972 5.91 13.48 -22.67
N GLU A 973 7.23 13.20 -22.69
CA GLU A 973 8.23 14.18 -22.24
C GLU A 973 8.14 15.44 -23.10
N VAL A 974 8.58 16.60 -22.62
CA VAL A 974 8.56 17.84 -23.41
C VAL A 974 9.97 18.38 -23.52
N ALA A 975 10.41 18.66 -24.75
CA ALA A 975 11.71 19.28 -24.97
C ALA A 975 11.65 20.76 -24.54
N LYS A 976 12.79 21.30 -24.09
CA LYS A 976 12.88 22.72 -23.73
C LYS A 976 12.50 23.60 -24.94
N PRO A 977 11.76 24.71 -24.72
CA PRO A 977 11.31 25.63 -25.77
C PRO A 977 12.45 26.23 -26.58
#